data_AF-A0A917G8J2-F1
#
_entry.id   AF-A0A917G8J2-F1
#
_cell.length_a   1.000
_cell.length_b   1.000
_cell.length_c   1.000
_cell.angle_alpha   90.00
_cell.angle_beta   90.00
_cell.angle_gamma   90.00
#
_symmetry.space_group_name_H-M   'P 1'
#
loop_
_entity.id
_entity.type
_entity.pdbx_description
1 polymer ?
#
loop_
_entity_poly.entity_id
_entity_poly.type
_entity_poly.pdbx_seq_one_letter_code
_entity_poly.pdbx_strand_id
1 'polypeptide(L)'
;MKIRCVRAAVTAVALLAMTATTGPAVSFAQDDVGAPFELTFTDMGIGKALPLNGPDGRSSVTVPVTPGTTPRALLATALVPMGSGRGWLDVSSDGRTLARADLPEGATSVPFSAPLAGLPVVDNAVTLDVSTASVPAAGDCVGARDGTPVTVVDASVAYAGQPTVPATIAEFLPPVLSRLTVYLPDAPDADQSSAAVALSTAIVERYKSQPVRIRLLPESRLDRESPDGPFERSVAISQNTDGSARLIYPTDPSPPTLFVSGSGSALADQVRMITSSVSSLAVSTSASVGALSRPPVLASDTATLDDLGVGTVSGSGSGRVDVTVPIDQTRLGRAAQNVSVHLLGSYTPLPADVGGSVTVTVGDSSLAVLPVDSSGRLDSWVDIPPSVAQRVTDLTVTLATTTAGSGCGTGSSKDLTVDGSTLVTNSADGVPAPGGFASVPQALMPRVDVAMTGQDFADTQRAVTLLAGLQRLSALPLAPQLVSMDDVAGGDAPAVVISPSGTLPDSITLPLRRSGSTTFDVGGPGSEAETSLTLDGAVPYGSLQVAYDSARQRTVVVASSDDAPGELDRILTWLDADPGRWFGLSGDVLFGSAGRDPISLSSADLAGVVDEKDVAATESGSTSNPLVRKIFAAGASLLLVAAVVAAVVVIRGRRRTPPGESTAS
;
A
#
# COMPACT_ATOMS: atom_id res chain seq x y z
N MET A 1 -74.52 23.24 -48.52
CA MET A 1 -75.77 22.87 -49.25
C MET A 1 -75.84 21.34 -49.31
N LYS A 2 -76.91 20.74 -48.74
CA LYS A 2 -77.38 19.32 -48.84
C LYS A 2 -76.42 18.24 -48.27
N ILE A 3 -76.70 17.51 -47.17
CA ILE A 3 -77.84 16.69 -46.71
C ILE A 3 -77.93 15.29 -47.39
N ARG A 4 -77.93 14.26 -46.52
CA ARG A 4 -78.50 12.88 -46.59
C ARG A 4 -77.66 11.77 -47.24
N CYS A 5 -77.31 10.69 -46.49
CA CYS A 5 -78.11 9.46 -46.18
C CYS A 5 -78.25 8.55 -47.41
N VAL A 6 -78.17 7.21 -47.41
CA VAL A 6 -78.33 6.17 -46.39
C VAL A 6 -77.91 4.79 -46.99
N ARG A 7 -77.42 3.90 -46.10
CA ARG A 7 -77.41 2.41 -46.03
C ARG A 7 -77.70 1.50 -47.23
N ALA A 8 -76.92 0.41 -47.33
CA ALA A 8 -77.29 -1.04 -47.23
C ALA A 8 -76.27 -1.90 -48.02
N ALA A 9 -75.86 -3.13 -47.70
CA ALA A 9 -75.96 -4.05 -46.56
C ALA A 9 -75.10 -5.32 -46.88
N VAL A 10 -74.83 -6.15 -45.86
CA VAL A 10 -74.45 -7.60 -45.88
C VAL A 10 -73.02 -7.93 -46.41
N THR A 11 -72.14 -8.77 -45.83
CA THR A 11 -72.23 -9.92 -44.91
C THR A 11 -70.86 -10.16 -44.25
N ALA A 12 -70.88 -10.69 -43.02
CA ALA A 12 -69.74 -11.00 -42.17
C ALA A 12 -69.08 -12.37 -42.46
N VAL A 13 -67.78 -12.49 -42.18
CA VAL A 13 -67.16 -13.67 -41.56
C VAL A 13 -66.07 -13.21 -40.59
N ALA A 14 -66.18 -13.71 -39.37
CA ALA A 14 -65.40 -13.38 -38.19
C ALA A 14 -64.04 -14.10 -38.15
N LEU A 15 -63.02 -13.44 -37.60
CA LEU A 15 -61.86 -14.11 -36.99
C LEU A 15 -61.75 -13.64 -35.53
N LEU A 16 -61.79 -14.61 -34.61
CA LEU A 16 -61.63 -14.43 -33.17
C LEU A 16 -60.22 -13.88 -32.86
N ALA A 17 -60.15 -12.82 -32.08
CA ALA A 17 -58.99 -12.48 -31.27
C ALA A 17 -59.44 -12.34 -29.81
N MET A 18 -58.91 -13.20 -28.94
CA MET A 18 -59.17 -13.18 -27.50
C MET A 18 -58.56 -11.94 -26.88
N THR A 19 -59.39 -11.11 -26.24
CA THR A 19 -58.97 -10.00 -25.38
C THR A 19 -58.80 -10.51 -23.95
N ALA A 20 -57.56 -10.53 -23.44
CA ALA A 20 -57.30 -10.65 -22.02
C ALA A 20 -57.48 -9.28 -21.34
N THR A 21 -58.30 -9.24 -20.31
CA THR A 21 -58.62 -8.06 -19.50
C THR A 21 -57.44 -7.64 -18.63
N THR A 22 -56.97 -6.41 -18.77
CA THR A 22 -56.02 -5.76 -17.84
C THR A 22 -56.77 -5.27 -16.59
N GLY A 23 -56.39 -5.79 -15.43
CA GLY A 23 -56.76 -5.21 -14.13
C GLY A 23 -55.91 -3.96 -13.83
N PRO A 24 -56.36 -3.06 -12.94
CA PRO A 24 -55.62 -1.84 -12.62
C PRO A 24 -54.34 -2.20 -11.84
N ALA A 25 -53.20 -1.73 -12.32
CA ALA A 25 -51.94 -1.82 -11.60
C ALA A 25 -52.01 -0.93 -10.37
N VAL A 26 -51.89 -1.53 -9.19
CA VAL A 26 -51.66 -0.82 -7.93
C VAL A 26 -50.20 -0.36 -7.97
N SER A 27 -49.99 0.94 -8.16
CA SER A 27 -48.66 1.55 -8.07
C SER A 27 -48.28 1.63 -6.59
N PHE A 28 -47.44 0.70 -6.12
CA PHE A 28 -46.70 0.93 -4.89
C PHE A 28 -45.70 2.06 -5.18
N ALA A 29 -45.80 3.15 -4.42
CA ALA A 29 -44.75 4.15 -4.38
C ALA A 29 -43.46 3.45 -3.95
N GLN A 30 -42.46 3.39 -4.84
CA GLN A 30 -41.10 3.11 -4.41
C GLN A 30 -40.67 4.32 -3.57
N ASP A 31 -40.52 4.11 -2.27
CA ASP A 31 -39.73 5.01 -1.42
C ASP A 31 -38.40 5.30 -2.13
N ASP A 32 -37.98 6.57 -2.11
CA ASP A 32 -36.76 7.07 -2.75
C ASP A 32 -35.53 6.23 -2.32
N VAL A 33 -35.24 5.18 -3.09
CA VAL A 33 -33.98 4.44 -3.00
C VAL A 33 -32.94 5.38 -3.59
N GLY A 34 -32.16 6.01 -2.71
CA GLY A 34 -31.07 6.91 -3.11
C GLY A 34 -30.20 6.29 -4.20
N ALA A 35 -29.64 7.17 -5.05
CA ALA A 35 -28.93 6.76 -6.26
C ALA A 35 -27.85 5.70 -5.95
N PRO A 36 -27.77 4.62 -6.73
CA PRO A 36 -26.76 3.60 -6.53
C PRO A 36 -25.36 4.21 -6.69
N PHE A 37 -24.43 3.79 -5.85
CA PHE A 37 -23.01 4.14 -5.95
C PHE A 37 -22.17 2.87 -5.87
N GLU A 38 -20.92 2.96 -6.34
CA GLU A 38 -19.98 1.84 -6.34
C GLU A 38 -18.72 2.19 -5.55
N LEU A 39 -18.21 1.23 -4.80
CA LEU A 39 -16.88 1.29 -4.21
C LEU A 39 -16.02 0.19 -4.82
N THR A 40 -14.83 0.55 -5.30
CA THR A 40 -13.88 -0.43 -5.82
C THR A 40 -13.22 -1.19 -4.67
N PHE A 41 -12.67 -2.37 -4.96
CA PHE A 41 -11.85 -3.10 -4.00
C PHE A 41 -10.64 -2.29 -3.53
N THR A 42 -10.13 -1.38 -4.37
CA THR A 42 -9.06 -0.46 -3.98
C THR A 42 -9.54 0.58 -2.97
N ASP A 43 -10.73 1.18 -3.16
CA ASP A 43 -11.31 2.12 -2.18
C ASP A 43 -11.53 1.48 -0.81
N MET A 44 -11.88 0.19 -0.80
CA MET A 44 -12.12 -0.59 0.42
C MET A 44 -10.84 -1.19 1.04
N GLY A 45 -9.67 -0.99 0.41
CA GLY A 45 -8.40 -1.51 0.90
C GLY A 45 -8.17 -3.01 0.69
N ILE A 46 -8.96 -3.65 -0.18
CA ILE A 46 -8.81 -5.08 -0.55
C ILE A 46 -7.69 -5.24 -1.60
N GLY A 47 -7.49 -4.24 -2.46
CA GLY A 47 -6.45 -4.22 -3.50
C GLY A 47 -7.02 -4.13 -4.92
N LYS A 48 -6.13 -4.24 -5.92
CA LYS A 48 -6.50 -4.19 -7.35
C LYS A 48 -6.77 -5.57 -7.96
N ALA A 49 -6.22 -6.61 -7.35
CA ALA A 49 -6.25 -7.98 -7.84
C ALA A 49 -6.35 -8.94 -6.65
N LEU A 50 -7.13 -10.00 -6.83
CA LEU A 50 -7.29 -11.09 -5.87
C LEU A 50 -6.89 -12.40 -6.55
N PRO A 51 -5.64 -12.87 -6.36
CA PRO A 51 -5.18 -14.12 -6.94
C PRO A 51 -5.80 -15.32 -6.19
N LEU A 52 -6.29 -16.30 -6.94
CA LEU A 52 -6.82 -17.57 -6.46
C LEU A 52 -5.83 -18.65 -6.88
N ASN A 53 -4.88 -18.93 -5.98
CA ASN A 53 -3.72 -19.78 -6.25
C ASN A 53 -4.10 -21.27 -6.27
N GLY A 54 -3.64 -21.98 -7.29
CA GLY A 54 -3.89 -23.40 -7.48
C GLY A 54 -5.25 -23.73 -8.13
N PRO A 55 -5.53 -25.02 -8.37
CA PRO A 55 -6.76 -25.48 -8.99
C PRO A 55 -8.01 -25.15 -8.16
N ASP A 56 -7.92 -25.23 -6.84
CA ASP A 56 -8.99 -24.97 -5.88
C ASP A 56 -8.71 -23.72 -5.02
N GLY A 57 -8.16 -22.68 -5.65
CA GLY A 57 -7.74 -21.46 -4.98
C GLY A 57 -8.89 -20.77 -4.25
N ARG A 58 -8.63 -20.29 -3.03
CA ARG A 58 -9.64 -19.62 -2.19
C ARG A 58 -9.08 -18.33 -1.61
N SER A 59 -9.91 -17.31 -1.51
CA SER A 59 -9.62 -16.09 -0.76
C SER A 59 -10.88 -15.57 -0.07
N SER A 60 -10.72 -14.96 1.09
CA SER A 60 -11.80 -14.34 1.85
C SER A 60 -11.63 -12.82 1.85
N VAL A 61 -12.69 -12.08 1.56
CA VAL A 61 -12.68 -10.62 1.50
C VAL A 61 -13.79 -10.03 2.37
N THR A 62 -13.45 -8.99 3.12
CA THR A 62 -14.39 -8.27 3.98
C THR A 62 -14.84 -6.98 3.27
N VAL A 63 -16.11 -6.90 2.94
CA VAL A 63 -16.74 -5.77 2.25
C VAL A 63 -17.36 -4.83 3.29
N PRO A 64 -16.83 -3.60 3.49
CA PRO A 64 -17.39 -2.64 4.43
C PRO A 64 -18.76 -2.14 3.98
N VAL A 65 -19.70 -2.07 4.92
CA VAL A 65 -21.06 -1.56 4.70
C VAL A 65 -21.26 -0.30 5.54
N THR A 66 -21.45 0.83 4.86
CA THR A 66 -21.69 2.11 5.54
C THR A 66 -23.13 2.18 6.04
N PRO A 67 -23.41 2.67 7.27
CA PRO A 67 -24.77 2.87 7.76
C PRO A 67 -25.65 3.63 6.76
N GLY A 68 -26.91 3.23 6.60
CA GLY A 68 -27.83 3.80 5.61
C GLY A 68 -27.72 3.19 4.20
N THR A 69 -26.77 2.28 3.99
CA THR A 69 -26.56 1.61 2.70
C THR A 69 -26.73 0.09 2.80
N THR A 70 -26.98 -0.54 1.66
CA THR A 70 -27.05 -2.00 1.54
C THR A 70 -26.25 -2.46 0.32
N PRO A 71 -25.33 -3.44 0.45
CA PRO A 71 -24.62 -3.98 -0.69
C PRO A 71 -25.62 -4.74 -1.60
N ARG A 72 -25.48 -4.57 -2.91
CA ARG A 72 -26.40 -5.12 -3.91
C ARG A 72 -25.75 -6.18 -4.78
N ALA A 73 -24.57 -5.88 -5.32
CA ALA A 73 -23.86 -6.80 -6.17
C ALA A 73 -22.34 -6.59 -6.06
N LEU A 74 -21.59 -7.68 -6.06
CA LEU A 74 -20.21 -7.70 -6.48
C LEU A 74 -20.19 -7.73 -8.01
N LEU A 75 -19.40 -6.86 -8.62
CA LEU A 75 -19.13 -6.81 -10.06
C LEU A 75 -17.62 -6.97 -10.23
N ALA A 76 -17.17 -7.93 -11.02
CA ALA A 76 -15.74 -8.17 -11.20
C ALA A 76 -15.44 -8.96 -12.48
N THR A 77 -14.15 -9.07 -12.80
CA THR A 77 -13.65 -9.84 -13.93
C THR A 77 -12.65 -10.89 -13.46
N ALA A 78 -12.83 -12.15 -13.84
CA ALA A 78 -11.84 -13.20 -13.63
C ALA A 78 -10.89 -13.26 -14.84
N LEU A 79 -9.61 -12.99 -14.63
CA LEU A 79 -8.55 -13.25 -15.60
C LEU A 79 -8.16 -14.72 -15.49
N VAL A 80 -8.29 -15.42 -16.63
CA VAL A 80 -8.05 -16.86 -16.71
C VAL A 80 -6.71 -17.07 -17.43
N PRO A 81 -5.73 -17.73 -16.78
CA PRO A 81 -4.44 -18.03 -17.39
C PRO A 81 -4.57 -18.84 -18.67
N MET A 82 -3.70 -18.59 -19.65
CA MET A 82 -3.65 -19.39 -20.88
C MET A 82 -3.41 -20.88 -20.59
N GLY A 83 -4.09 -21.75 -21.34
CA GLY A 83 -4.03 -23.21 -21.15
C GLY A 83 -4.93 -23.74 -20.03
N SER A 84 -5.64 -22.88 -19.30
CA SER A 84 -6.72 -23.32 -18.40
C SER A 84 -7.76 -24.09 -19.21
N GLY A 85 -8.16 -25.26 -18.71
CA GLY A 85 -9.27 -26.02 -19.28
C GLY A 85 -10.60 -25.42 -18.83
N ARG A 86 -11.55 -26.28 -18.46
CA ARG A 86 -12.83 -25.85 -17.89
C ARG A 86 -12.72 -25.65 -16.38
N GLY A 87 -13.42 -24.69 -15.84
CA GLY A 87 -13.54 -24.51 -14.39
C GLY A 87 -14.77 -23.70 -14.03
N TRP A 88 -14.87 -23.34 -12.76
CA TRP A 88 -15.82 -22.35 -12.29
C TRP A 88 -15.24 -21.56 -11.12
N LEU A 89 -15.81 -20.38 -10.89
CA LEU A 89 -15.56 -19.52 -9.74
C LEU A 89 -16.86 -19.43 -8.94
N ASP A 90 -16.77 -19.69 -7.65
CA ASP A 90 -17.85 -19.55 -6.68
C ASP A 90 -17.61 -18.32 -5.79
N VAL A 91 -18.66 -17.53 -5.61
CA VAL A 91 -18.73 -16.51 -4.55
C VAL A 91 -19.71 -17.01 -3.52
N SER A 92 -19.29 -17.08 -2.27
CA SER A 92 -20.09 -17.57 -1.16
C SER A 92 -19.98 -16.67 0.07
N SER A 93 -20.89 -16.83 1.01
CA SER A 93 -20.85 -16.16 2.32
C SER A 93 -21.47 -17.10 3.35
N ASP A 94 -20.75 -17.36 4.44
CA ASP A 94 -21.16 -18.31 5.49
C ASP A 94 -21.56 -19.68 4.93
N GLY A 95 -20.74 -20.21 4.01
CA GLY A 95 -20.97 -21.50 3.34
C GLY A 95 -22.11 -21.52 2.31
N ARG A 96 -22.85 -20.42 2.12
CA ARG A 96 -23.90 -20.31 1.09
C ARG A 96 -23.35 -19.72 -0.20
N THR A 97 -23.39 -20.48 -1.28
CA THR A 97 -23.05 -19.98 -2.63
C THR A 97 -24.06 -18.92 -3.07
N LEU A 98 -23.54 -17.74 -3.43
CA LEU A 98 -24.30 -16.57 -3.90
C LEU A 98 -24.36 -16.53 -5.43
N ALA A 99 -23.24 -16.85 -6.08
CA ALA A 99 -23.12 -16.95 -7.52
C ALA A 99 -22.03 -17.95 -7.92
N ARG A 100 -22.19 -18.49 -9.12
CA ARG A 100 -21.20 -19.31 -9.82
C ARG A 100 -20.98 -18.75 -11.22
N ALA A 101 -19.73 -18.57 -11.60
CA ALA A 101 -19.33 -18.17 -12.95
C ALA A 101 -18.55 -19.31 -13.59
N ASP A 102 -18.98 -19.76 -14.77
CA ASP A 102 -18.24 -20.76 -15.54
C ASP A 102 -16.98 -20.13 -16.14
N LEU A 103 -15.86 -20.84 -16.05
CA LEU A 103 -14.58 -20.49 -16.68
C LEU A 103 -14.37 -21.43 -17.87
N PRO A 104 -14.85 -21.08 -19.07
CA PRO A 104 -14.76 -21.96 -20.23
C PRO A 104 -13.31 -22.06 -20.73
N GLU A 105 -13.02 -23.19 -21.35
CA GLU A 105 -11.71 -23.44 -21.97
C GLU A 105 -11.38 -22.37 -23.02
N GLY A 106 -10.16 -21.84 -22.95
CA GLY A 106 -9.69 -20.80 -23.87
C GLY A 106 -10.18 -19.38 -23.57
N ALA A 107 -11.02 -19.16 -22.55
CA ALA A 107 -11.29 -17.81 -22.08
C ALA A 107 -10.05 -17.20 -21.42
N THR A 108 -9.84 -15.90 -21.66
CA THR A 108 -8.78 -15.12 -21.02
C THR A 108 -9.34 -14.14 -19.98
N SER A 109 -10.62 -13.81 -20.10
CA SER A 109 -11.33 -12.89 -19.22
C SER A 109 -12.82 -13.26 -19.17
N VAL A 110 -13.36 -13.37 -17.96
CA VAL A 110 -14.76 -13.73 -17.71
C VAL A 110 -15.37 -12.74 -16.72
N PRO A 111 -16.27 -11.84 -17.14
CA PRO A 111 -16.99 -10.98 -16.21
C PRO A 111 -17.99 -11.81 -15.41
N PHE A 112 -18.16 -11.48 -14.13
CA PHE A 112 -19.17 -12.11 -13.28
C PHE A 112 -19.80 -11.11 -12.31
N SER A 113 -20.96 -11.49 -11.80
CA SER A 113 -21.64 -10.74 -10.74
C SER A 113 -22.20 -11.68 -9.69
N ALA A 114 -22.10 -11.28 -8.42
CA ALA A 114 -22.70 -12.00 -7.31
C ALA A 114 -23.68 -11.10 -6.55
N PRO A 115 -24.96 -11.51 -6.36
CA PRO A 115 -25.91 -10.73 -5.59
C PRO A 115 -25.56 -10.75 -4.10
N LEU A 116 -25.52 -9.57 -3.48
CA LEU A 116 -25.17 -9.39 -2.07
C LEU A 116 -26.37 -8.97 -1.21
N ALA A 117 -27.52 -8.73 -1.84
CA ALA A 117 -28.72 -8.28 -1.15
C ALA A 117 -29.19 -9.32 -0.10
N GLY A 118 -29.50 -8.84 1.10
CA GLY A 118 -30.00 -9.66 2.20
C GLY A 118 -28.93 -10.45 2.96
N LEU A 119 -27.64 -10.22 2.67
CA LEU A 119 -26.56 -10.75 3.51
C LEU A 119 -26.56 -10.10 4.89
N PRO A 120 -26.27 -10.86 5.96
CA PRO A 120 -26.15 -10.29 7.30
C PRO A 120 -24.95 -9.35 7.34
N VAL A 121 -25.18 -8.14 7.83
CA VAL A 121 -24.12 -7.17 8.10
C VAL A 121 -23.73 -7.30 9.56
N VAL A 122 -22.47 -7.65 9.82
CA VAL A 122 -21.90 -7.77 11.16
C VAL A 122 -20.78 -6.75 11.27
N ASP A 123 -20.79 -5.94 12.32
CA ASP A 123 -19.80 -4.89 12.57
C ASP A 123 -19.53 -3.99 11.36
N ASN A 124 -20.61 -3.58 10.67
CA ASN A 124 -20.55 -2.77 9.45
C ASN A 124 -19.77 -3.44 8.30
N ALA A 125 -19.81 -4.76 8.18
CA ALA A 125 -19.19 -5.48 7.07
C ALA A 125 -19.94 -6.76 6.68
N VAL A 126 -19.63 -7.25 5.48
CA VAL A 126 -20.05 -8.55 4.94
C VAL A 126 -18.81 -9.31 4.50
N THR A 127 -18.66 -10.55 4.93
CA THR A 127 -17.55 -11.43 4.50
C THR A 127 -17.98 -12.26 3.31
N LEU A 128 -17.14 -12.28 2.26
CA LEU A 128 -17.32 -13.08 1.05
C LEU A 128 -16.13 -14.02 0.87
N ASP A 129 -16.41 -15.28 0.56
CA ASP A 129 -15.41 -16.26 0.17
C ASP A 129 -15.49 -16.45 -1.34
N VAL A 130 -14.38 -16.17 -2.02
CA VAL A 130 -14.21 -16.38 -3.45
C VAL A 130 -13.33 -17.60 -3.65
N SER A 131 -13.80 -18.59 -4.39
CA SER A 131 -13.02 -19.79 -4.68
C SER A 131 -13.13 -20.22 -6.14
N THR A 132 -12.06 -20.78 -6.68
CA THR A 132 -12.08 -21.46 -7.98
C THR A 132 -12.11 -22.96 -7.82
N ALA A 133 -12.56 -23.63 -8.87
CA ALA A 133 -12.25 -25.02 -9.16
C ALA A 133 -11.92 -25.10 -10.66
N SER A 134 -10.65 -25.31 -10.98
CA SER A 134 -10.15 -25.32 -12.36
C SER A 134 -9.62 -26.69 -12.74
N VAL A 135 -10.04 -27.18 -13.92
CA VAL A 135 -9.53 -28.41 -14.52
C VAL A 135 -8.54 -28.04 -15.62
N PRO A 136 -7.31 -28.58 -15.62
CA PRO A 136 -6.37 -28.36 -16.71
C PRO A 136 -6.90 -28.82 -18.08
N ALA A 137 -6.42 -28.20 -19.16
CA ALA A 137 -6.65 -28.69 -20.51
C ALA A 137 -6.03 -30.09 -20.70
N ALA A 138 -6.59 -30.87 -21.63
CA ALA A 138 -6.13 -32.23 -21.87
C ALA A 138 -4.67 -32.25 -22.38
N GLY A 139 -3.79 -32.98 -21.68
CA GLY A 139 -2.37 -33.09 -22.01
C GLY A 139 -1.45 -32.14 -21.24
N ASP A 140 -2.00 -31.18 -20.49
CA ASP A 140 -1.24 -30.31 -19.60
C ASP A 140 -1.21 -30.88 -18.17
N CYS A 141 -0.01 -30.94 -17.58
CA CYS A 141 0.16 -31.39 -16.20
C CYS A 141 0.11 -30.21 -15.22
N VAL A 142 -0.70 -30.37 -14.17
CA VAL A 142 -0.99 -29.37 -13.12
C VAL A 142 0.29 -28.78 -12.52
N GLY A 143 1.30 -29.61 -12.25
CA GLY A 143 2.53 -29.21 -11.55
C GLY A 143 3.52 -28.34 -12.34
N ALA A 144 3.24 -28.00 -13.61
CA ALA A 144 4.04 -27.04 -14.36
C ALA A 144 3.52 -25.59 -14.25
N ARG A 145 2.41 -25.36 -13.52
CA ARG A 145 1.64 -24.10 -13.58
C ARG A 145 1.38 -23.42 -12.23
N ASP A 146 2.08 -23.81 -11.17
CA ASP A 146 1.92 -23.26 -9.82
C ASP A 146 2.27 -21.74 -9.69
N GLY A 147 2.50 -21.04 -10.80
CA GLY A 147 2.84 -19.60 -10.83
C GLY A 147 1.86 -18.69 -11.59
N THR A 148 0.72 -19.15 -12.09
CA THR A 148 -0.26 -18.24 -12.74
C THR A 148 -1.69 -18.51 -12.25
N PRO A 149 -2.16 -17.78 -11.24
CA PRO A 149 -3.49 -18.00 -10.65
C PRO A 149 -4.61 -17.42 -11.52
N VAL A 150 -5.83 -17.96 -11.36
CA VAL A 150 -7.03 -17.21 -11.74
C VAL A 150 -7.06 -15.96 -10.87
N THR A 151 -7.16 -14.79 -11.48
CA THR A 151 -7.07 -13.53 -10.75
C THR A 151 -8.35 -12.73 -10.93
N VAL A 152 -9.01 -12.37 -9.83
CA VAL A 152 -10.16 -11.45 -9.88
C VAL A 152 -9.62 -10.03 -9.90
N VAL A 153 -10.03 -9.25 -10.90
CA VAL A 153 -9.64 -7.86 -11.13
C VAL A 153 -10.87 -7.00 -11.39
N ASP A 154 -10.68 -5.67 -11.42
CA ASP A 154 -11.72 -4.68 -11.68
C ASP A 154 -12.97 -4.88 -10.79
N ALA A 155 -12.73 -5.30 -9.54
CA ALA A 155 -13.78 -5.63 -8.62
C ALA A 155 -14.36 -4.37 -7.94
N SER A 156 -15.68 -4.22 -8.01
CA SER A 156 -16.45 -3.19 -7.31
C SER A 156 -17.69 -3.77 -6.63
N VAL A 157 -18.18 -3.09 -5.61
CA VAL A 157 -19.44 -3.41 -4.96
C VAL A 157 -20.40 -2.26 -5.19
N ALA A 158 -21.55 -2.59 -5.80
CA ALA A 158 -22.65 -1.67 -5.95
C ALA A 158 -23.49 -1.64 -4.67
N TYR A 159 -23.82 -0.44 -4.21
CA TYR A 159 -24.65 -0.19 -3.04
C TYR A 159 -25.95 0.51 -3.43
N ALA A 160 -26.99 0.30 -2.62
CA ALA A 160 -28.22 1.08 -2.66
C ALA A 160 -28.40 1.87 -1.36
N GLY A 161 -29.15 2.97 -1.43
CA GLY A 161 -29.35 3.89 -0.31
C GLY A 161 -28.34 5.03 -0.34
N GLN A 162 -28.26 5.77 0.77
CA GLN A 162 -27.29 6.84 0.96
C GLN A 162 -26.63 6.66 2.32
N PRO A 163 -25.31 6.84 2.42
CA PRO A 163 -24.64 6.85 3.72
C PRO A 163 -25.31 7.85 4.67
N THR A 164 -25.61 7.40 5.88
CA THR A 164 -26.20 8.24 6.92
C THR A 164 -25.19 9.29 7.36
N VAL A 165 -25.65 10.54 7.49
CA VAL A 165 -24.86 11.63 8.11
C VAL A 165 -24.64 11.28 9.58
N PRO A 166 -23.38 11.29 10.08
CA PRO A 166 -23.12 10.89 11.46
C PRO A 166 -23.72 11.89 12.44
N ALA A 167 -24.46 11.38 13.44
CA ALA A 167 -25.14 12.18 14.45
C ALA A 167 -24.33 12.28 15.76
N THR A 168 -23.33 11.41 15.92
CA THR A 168 -22.50 11.31 17.13
C THR A 168 -21.02 11.21 16.77
N ILE A 169 -20.13 11.52 17.73
CA ILE A 169 -18.69 11.37 17.52
C ILE A 169 -18.31 9.90 17.26
N ALA A 170 -19.03 8.94 17.88
CA ALA A 170 -18.85 7.51 17.63
C ALA A 170 -19.07 7.12 16.16
N GLU A 171 -19.97 7.82 15.45
CA GLU A 171 -20.28 7.60 14.04
C GLU A 171 -19.39 8.42 13.09
N PHE A 172 -18.58 9.34 13.62
CA PHE A 172 -17.85 10.33 12.83
C PHE A 172 -16.95 9.68 11.78
N LEU A 173 -16.20 8.62 12.13
CA LEU A 173 -15.32 7.93 11.18
C LEU A 173 -16.09 6.80 10.46
N PRO A 174 -16.32 6.90 9.14
CA PRO A 174 -17.03 5.88 8.37
C PRO A 174 -16.20 4.59 8.18
N PRO A 175 -16.80 3.46 7.80
CA PRO A 175 -16.06 2.24 7.44
C PRO A 175 -15.11 2.43 6.23
N VAL A 176 -15.44 3.35 5.33
CA VAL A 176 -14.60 3.73 4.18
C VAL A 176 -14.36 5.24 4.19
N LEU A 177 -13.10 5.65 4.16
CA LEU A 177 -12.71 7.06 4.13
C LEU A 177 -11.82 7.34 2.92
N SER A 178 -12.26 8.21 2.01
CA SER A 178 -11.47 8.60 0.84
C SER A 178 -10.56 9.79 1.14
N ARG A 179 -10.98 10.70 2.03
CA ARG A 179 -10.22 11.90 2.39
C ARG A 179 -10.48 12.37 3.82
N LEU A 180 -9.40 12.75 4.51
CA LEU A 180 -9.44 13.59 5.70
C LEU A 180 -8.89 14.98 5.36
N THR A 181 -9.67 16.02 5.62
CA THR A 181 -9.18 17.40 5.64
C THR A 181 -8.93 17.84 7.09
N VAL A 182 -7.73 18.30 7.38
CA VAL A 182 -7.36 18.85 8.69
C VAL A 182 -7.20 20.36 8.56
N TYR A 183 -7.99 21.12 9.31
CA TYR A 183 -7.88 22.57 9.40
C TYR A 183 -7.02 22.96 10.60
N LEU A 184 -6.07 23.86 10.37
CA LEU A 184 -5.19 24.43 11.39
C LEU A 184 -5.17 25.95 11.27
N PRO A 185 -4.85 26.70 12.33
CA PRO A 185 -4.57 28.13 12.21
C PRO A 185 -3.49 28.41 11.16
N ASP A 186 -3.49 29.61 10.56
CA ASP A 186 -2.47 30.02 9.58
C ASP A 186 -1.04 30.00 10.16
N ALA A 187 -0.92 30.14 11.49
CA ALA A 187 0.32 30.02 12.24
C ALA A 187 0.12 29.05 13.41
N PRO A 188 0.24 27.72 13.17
CA PRO A 188 0.01 26.73 14.22
C PRO A 188 1.15 26.75 15.25
N ASP A 189 0.80 26.54 16.52
CA ASP A 189 1.79 26.26 17.55
C ASP A 189 2.26 24.79 17.54
N ALA A 190 3.21 24.45 18.42
CA ALA A 190 3.82 23.13 18.46
C ALA A 190 2.81 22.03 18.86
N ASP A 191 1.86 22.33 19.75
CA ASP A 191 0.83 21.39 20.17
C ASP A 191 -0.14 21.11 19.01
N GLN A 192 -0.52 22.15 18.26
CA GLN A 192 -1.38 22.04 17.08
C GLN A 192 -0.71 21.28 15.93
N SER A 193 0.57 21.57 15.64
CA SER A 193 1.35 20.83 14.66
C SER A 193 1.52 19.36 15.08
N SER A 194 1.81 19.10 16.36
CA SER A 194 1.90 17.74 16.90
C SER A 194 0.57 17.00 16.80
N ALA A 195 -0.54 17.66 17.14
CA ALA A 195 -1.89 17.12 17.03
C ALA A 195 -2.27 16.76 15.59
N ALA A 196 -1.93 17.62 14.62
CA ALA A 196 -2.18 17.35 13.20
C ALA A 196 -1.38 16.16 12.69
N VAL A 197 -0.10 16.07 13.04
CA VAL A 197 0.77 14.93 12.71
C VAL A 197 0.22 13.64 13.33
N ALA A 198 -0.10 13.65 14.62
CA ALA A 198 -0.61 12.48 15.33
C ALA A 198 -1.98 12.02 14.81
N LEU A 199 -2.89 12.95 14.50
CA LEU A 199 -4.19 12.63 13.91
C LEU A 199 -4.01 11.97 12.53
N SER A 200 -3.15 12.56 11.70
CA SER A 200 -2.96 12.12 10.32
C SER A 200 -2.36 10.71 10.27
N THR A 201 -1.32 10.43 11.06
CA THR A 201 -0.75 9.08 11.14
C THR A 201 -1.74 8.09 11.75
N ALA A 202 -2.47 8.47 12.80
CA ALA A 202 -3.46 7.58 13.40
C ALA A 202 -4.62 7.24 12.45
N ILE A 203 -5.02 8.16 11.58
CA ILE A 203 -6.06 7.90 10.58
C ILE A 203 -5.54 6.96 9.48
N VAL A 204 -4.33 7.19 8.98
CA VAL A 204 -3.70 6.27 8.02
C VAL A 204 -3.56 4.87 8.62
N GLU A 205 -3.14 4.76 9.88
CA GLU A 205 -3.04 3.46 10.57
C GLU A 205 -4.41 2.79 10.73
N ARG A 206 -5.44 3.53 11.17
CA ARG A 206 -6.79 3.00 11.36
C ARG A 206 -7.37 2.40 10.09
N TYR A 207 -7.19 3.08 8.96
CA TYR A 207 -7.75 2.67 7.67
C TYR A 207 -6.82 1.75 6.86
N LYS A 208 -5.60 1.52 7.34
CA LYS A 208 -4.62 0.56 6.82
C LYS A 208 -4.42 0.69 5.31
N SER A 209 -4.88 -0.31 4.56
CA SER A 209 -4.74 -0.43 3.12
C SER A 209 -5.70 0.46 2.31
N GLN A 210 -6.69 1.10 2.95
CA GLN A 210 -7.52 2.07 2.24
C GLN A 210 -6.69 3.32 1.88
N PRO A 211 -6.80 3.84 0.65
CA PRO A 211 -5.99 4.94 0.16
C PRO A 211 -6.51 6.31 0.63
N VAL A 212 -6.68 6.50 1.95
CA VAL A 212 -7.18 7.75 2.54
C VAL A 212 -6.25 8.91 2.17
N ARG A 213 -6.74 9.96 1.50
CA ARG A 213 -5.93 11.17 1.25
C ARG A 213 -5.97 12.11 2.45
N ILE A 214 -4.81 12.60 2.89
CA ILE A 214 -4.73 13.58 3.98
C ILE A 214 -4.47 14.96 3.37
N ARG A 215 -5.31 15.93 3.67
CA ARG A 215 -5.18 17.30 3.18
C ARG A 215 -5.14 18.28 4.34
N LEU A 216 -4.11 19.09 4.44
CA LEU A 216 -4.06 20.19 5.40
C LEU A 216 -4.51 21.48 4.74
N LEU A 217 -5.36 22.25 5.42
CA LEU A 217 -5.82 23.56 4.99
C LEU A 217 -5.76 24.55 6.16
N PRO A 218 -5.55 25.86 5.88
CA PRO A 218 -5.71 26.84 6.92
C PRO A 218 -7.20 27.00 7.30
N GLU A 219 -7.47 27.22 8.58
CA GLU A 219 -8.81 27.39 9.16
C GLU A 219 -9.56 28.56 8.51
N SER A 220 -8.83 29.57 8.03
CA SER A 220 -9.37 30.68 7.24
C SER A 220 -10.07 30.25 5.92
N ARG A 221 -9.91 28.98 5.50
CA ARG A 221 -10.59 28.39 4.33
C ARG A 221 -11.79 27.52 4.69
N LEU A 222 -12.08 27.28 5.97
CA LEU A 222 -13.15 26.39 6.43
C LEU A 222 -14.52 26.75 5.83
N ASP A 223 -14.88 28.04 5.84
CA ASP A 223 -16.15 28.53 5.27
C ASP A 223 -16.16 28.62 3.72
N ARG A 224 -15.01 28.39 3.07
CA ARG A 224 -14.85 28.50 1.61
C ARG A 224 -14.78 27.15 0.91
N GLU A 225 -14.53 26.07 1.65
CA GLU A 225 -14.52 24.73 1.09
C GLU A 225 -15.95 24.20 0.95
N SER A 226 -16.16 23.35 -0.04
CA SER A 226 -17.43 22.63 -0.17
C SER A 226 -17.64 21.71 1.04
N PRO A 227 -18.90 21.48 1.48
CA PRO A 227 -19.20 20.48 2.49
C PRO A 227 -18.65 19.10 2.10
N ASP A 228 -18.24 18.34 3.10
CA ASP A 228 -17.69 16.99 2.91
C ASP A 228 -18.68 16.07 2.19
N GLY A 229 -18.16 15.20 1.33
CA GLY A 229 -18.92 14.07 0.81
C GLY A 229 -19.13 12.94 1.84
N PRO A 230 -19.99 11.95 1.53
CA PRO A 230 -20.26 10.81 2.43
C PRO A 230 -19.04 10.03 2.94
N PHE A 231 -17.95 9.99 2.16
CA PHE A 231 -16.69 9.31 2.48
C PHE A 231 -15.54 10.27 2.79
N GLU A 232 -15.85 11.54 3.05
CA GLU A 232 -14.87 12.58 3.37
C GLU A 232 -15.14 13.10 4.78
N ARG A 233 -14.08 13.44 5.52
CA ARG A 233 -14.23 14.01 6.86
C ARG A 233 -13.32 15.21 7.04
N SER A 234 -13.81 16.17 7.81
CA SER A 234 -13.11 17.39 8.16
C SER A 234 -12.92 17.48 9.66
N VAL A 235 -11.69 17.76 10.09
CA VAL A 235 -11.34 17.99 11.50
C VAL A 235 -10.71 19.38 11.59
N ALA A 236 -11.21 20.22 12.48
CA ALA A 236 -10.62 21.53 12.78
C ALA A 236 -9.93 21.49 14.13
N ILE A 237 -8.62 21.73 14.16
CA ILE A 237 -7.82 21.75 15.37
C ILE A 237 -7.66 23.21 15.80
N SER A 238 -8.06 23.50 17.03
CA SER A 238 -8.01 24.83 17.61
C SER A 238 -7.36 24.79 19.00
N GLN A 239 -6.85 25.93 19.47
CA GLN A 239 -6.38 26.05 20.85
C GLN A 239 -7.54 26.39 21.78
N ASN A 240 -7.61 25.70 22.92
CA ASN A 240 -8.42 26.07 24.07
C ASN A 240 -7.77 25.48 25.32
N THR A 241 -7.93 26.10 26.48
CA THR A 241 -7.42 25.53 27.74
C THR A 241 -8.10 24.20 28.08
N ASP A 242 -9.39 24.07 27.77
CA ASP A 242 -10.14 22.85 28.02
C ASP A 242 -10.15 21.94 26.79
N GLY A 243 -9.79 20.67 27.01
CA GLY A 243 -9.86 19.62 26.00
C GLY A 243 -11.31 19.31 25.64
N SER A 244 -11.68 19.44 24.36
CA SER A 244 -13.02 19.08 23.91
C SER A 244 -13.06 18.65 22.44
N ALA A 245 -14.07 17.87 22.08
CA ALA A 245 -14.39 17.46 20.72
C ALA A 245 -15.86 17.73 20.45
N ARG A 246 -16.20 18.38 19.34
CA ARG A 246 -17.58 18.76 19.00
C ARG A 246 -17.86 18.70 17.49
N LEU A 247 -18.98 18.11 17.12
CA LEU A 247 -19.51 18.13 15.77
C LEU A 247 -20.23 19.45 15.48
N ILE A 248 -19.88 20.09 14.36
CA ILE A 248 -20.55 21.27 13.83
C ILE A 248 -20.98 20.97 12.39
N TYR A 249 -22.27 21.11 12.11
CA TYR A 249 -22.84 20.84 10.80
C TYR A 249 -22.82 22.14 9.97
N PRO A 250 -22.04 22.19 8.86
CA PRO A 250 -22.00 23.39 8.02
C PRO A 250 -23.33 23.62 7.32
N THR A 251 -23.96 22.54 6.87
CA THR A 251 -25.31 22.51 6.28
C THR A 251 -26.03 21.21 6.66
N ASP A 252 -27.35 21.19 6.53
CA ASP A 252 -28.17 19.97 6.67
C ASP A 252 -28.81 19.66 5.30
N PRO A 253 -28.62 18.47 4.70
CA PRO A 253 -27.86 17.30 5.19
C PRO A 253 -26.42 17.23 4.63
N SER A 254 -25.41 17.45 5.49
CA SER A 254 -23.99 17.16 5.16
C SER A 254 -23.24 16.63 6.36
N PRO A 255 -22.18 15.81 6.19
CA PRO A 255 -21.29 15.43 7.28
C PRO A 255 -20.80 16.65 8.08
N PRO A 256 -20.72 16.55 9.41
CA PRO A 256 -20.20 17.61 10.26
C PRO A 256 -18.68 17.71 10.17
N THR A 257 -18.16 18.90 10.47
CA THR A 257 -16.76 19.09 10.83
C THR A 257 -16.59 18.78 12.32
N LEU A 258 -15.59 17.98 12.67
CA LEU A 258 -15.21 17.71 14.06
C LEU A 258 -14.22 18.77 14.53
N PHE A 259 -14.66 19.65 15.42
CA PHE A 259 -13.80 20.62 16.09
C PHE A 259 -13.15 19.97 17.31
N VAL A 260 -11.83 20.03 17.37
CA VAL A 260 -11.01 19.49 18.46
C VAL A 260 -10.24 20.65 19.06
N SER A 261 -10.35 20.80 20.38
CA SER A 261 -9.70 21.86 21.13
C SER A 261 -8.92 21.31 22.31
N GLY A 262 -7.92 22.06 22.76
CA GLY A 262 -7.10 21.73 23.93
C GLY A 262 -5.74 22.42 23.86
N SER A 263 -4.89 22.11 24.83
CA SER A 263 -3.46 22.42 24.82
C SER A 263 -2.66 21.26 25.42
N GLY A 264 -1.36 21.17 25.09
CA GLY A 264 -0.45 20.14 25.53
C GLY A 264 -1.04 18.72 25.45
N SER A 265 -0.93 17.96 26.54
CA SER A 265 -1.46 16.59 26.61
C SER A 265 -2.98 16.51 26.45
N ALA A 266 -3.74 17.52 26.87
CA ALA A 266 -5.20 17.50 26.76
C ALA A 266 -5.65 17.50 25.29
N LEU A 267 -4.97 18.26 24.42
CA LEU A 267 -5.22 18.23 22.97
C LEU A 267 -4.80 16.88 22.37
N ALA A 268 -3.64 16.35 22.78
CA ALA A 268 -3.16 15.06 22.31
C ALA A 268 -4.15 13.92 22.67
N ASP A 269 -4.73 13.95 23.88
CA ASP A 269 -5.73 12.98 24.32
C ASP A 269 -7.04 13.10 23.52
N GLN A 270 -7.50 14.32 23.22
CA GLN A 270 -8.70 14.48 22.36
C GLN A 270 -8.47 13.92 20.96
N VAL A 271 -7.30 14.15 20.36
CA VAL A 271 -6.96 13.59 19.05
C VAL A 271 -6.91 12.07 19.11
N ARG A 272 -6.30 11.49 20.16
CA ARG A 272 -6.23 10.03 20.34
C ARG A 272 -7.62 9.41 20.50
N MET A 273 -8.56 10.10 21.15
CA MET A 273 -9.93 9.59 21.31
C MET A 273 -10.54 9.22 19.95
N ILE A 274 -10.37 10.07 18.94
CA ILE A 274 -11.02 9.99 17.62
C ILE A 274 -10.79 8.62 16.96
N THR A 275 -9.57 8.09 17.04
CA THR A 275 -9.20 6.81 16.39
C THR A 275 -9.22 5.62 17.35
N SER A 276 -9.31 5.85 18.66
CA SER A 276 -9.33 4.81 19.69
C SER A 276 -10.70 4.11 19.81
N SER A 277 -10.73 2.98 20.50
CA SER A 277 -11.98 2.29 20.88
C SER A 277 -12.87 3.13 21.81
N VAL A 278 -12.32 4.11 22.54
CA VAL A 278 -13.08 5.01 23.43
C VAL A 278 -14.06 5.87 22.63
N SER A 279 -13.78 6.16 21.35
CA SER A 279 -14.72 6.87 20.47
C SER A 279 -16.11 6.23 20.42
N SER A 280 -16.20 4.90 20.54
CA SER A 280 -17.48 4.17 20.55
C SER A 280 -18.42 4.56 21.70
N LEU A 281 -17.88 5.14 22.78
CA LEU A 281 -18.66 5.63 23.92
C LEU A 281 -19.15 7.07 23.73
N ALA A 282 -18.64 7.80 22.72
CA ALA A 282 -18.98 9.18 22.44
C ALA A 282 -20.28 9.30 21.61
N VAL A 283 -21.38 8.81 22.19
CA VAL A 283 -22.72 8.72 21.59
C VAL A 283 -23.48 10.06 21.58
N SER A 284 -22.76 11.18 21.49
CA SER A 284 -23.31 12.54 21.45
C SER A 284 -22.50 13.41 20.49
N THR A 285 -23.01 14.59 20.15
CA THR A 285 -22.33 15.55 19.27
C THR A 285 -21.13 16.24 19.93
N SER A 286 -20.94 16.07 21.23
CA SER A 286 -19.82 16.63 21.99
C SER A 286 -19.32 15.63 23.01
N ALA A 287 -18.00 15.53 23.15
CA ALA A 287 -17.34 14.71 24.15
C ALA A 287 -16.03 15.35 24.58
N SER A 288 -15.50 14.91 25.71
CA SER A 288 -14.16 15.23 26.17
C SER A 288 -13.59 14.02 26.89
N VAL A 289 -12.33 13.71 26.63
CA VAL A 289 -11.61 12.67 27.36
C VAL A 289 -10.56 13.28 28.30
N GLY A 290 -10.32 12.61 29.42
CA GLY A 290 -9.13 12.86 30.22
C GLY A 290 -7.91 12.14 29.64
N ALA A 291 -6.92 11.89 30.50
CA ALA A 291 -5.71 11.19 30.11
C ALA A 291 -6.00 9.82 29.48
N LEU A 292 -5.50 9.61 28.25
CA LEU A 292 -5.56 8.32 27.57
C LEU A 292 -4.18 7.66 27.60
N SER A 293 -4.06 6.60 28.39
CA SER A 293 -2.86 5.76 28.43
C SER A 293 -2.77 4.90 27.16
N ARG A 294 -1.64 4.99 26.46
CA ARG A 294 -1.24 4.00 25.46
C ARG A 294 -0.12 3.17 26.09
N PRO A 295 -0.33 1.87 26.39
CA PRO A 295 0.76 1.04 26.86
C PRO A 295 1.85 0.99 25.78
N PRO A 296 3.13 1.08 26.15
CA PRO A 296 4.21 0.95 25.19
C PRO A 296 4.17 -0.46 24.58
N VAL A 297 4.10 -0.52 23.25
CA VAL A 297 4.32 -1.78 22.52
C VAL A 297 5.82 -1.94 22.38
N LEU A 298 6.38 -2.90 23.10
CA LEU A 298 7.79 -3.24 22.98
C LEU A 298 7.97 -4.13 21.75
N ALA A 299 8.91 -3.75 20.89
CA ALA A 299 9.38 -4.62 19.83
C ALA A 299 9.97 -5.88 20.48
N SER A 300 9.47 -7.05 20.10
CA SER A 300 9.97 -8.32 20.61
C SER A 300 11.13 -8.82 19.75
N ASP A 301 12.11 -9.43 20.40
CA ASP A 301 13.19 -10.18 19.73
C ASP A 301 12.67 -11.49 19.14
N THR A 302 11.45 -11.88 19.53
CA THR A 302 10.83 -13.15 19.15
C THR A 302 9.33 -12.97 18.96
N ALA A 303 8.77 -13.39 17.83
CA ALA A 303 7.34 -13.37 17.55
C ALA A 303 6.94 -14.62 16.77
N THR A 304 5.74 -15.16 17.01
CA THR A 304 5.18 -16.21 16.17
C THR A 304 4.52 -15.63 14.91
N LEU A 305 4.23 -16.45 13.90
CA LEU A 305 3.42 -16.01 12.75
C LEU A 305 2.00 -15.57 13.18
N ASP A 306 1.46 -16.14 14.25
CA ASP A 306 0.22 -15.68 14.88
C ASP A 306 0.37 -14.27 15.47
N ASP A 307 1.46 -14.01 16.22
CA ASP A 307 1.75 -12.67 16.77
C ASP A 307 1.97 -11.63 15.67
N LEU A 308 2.60 -12.05 14.57
CA LEU A 308 2.78 -11.25 13.36
C LEU A 308 1.50 -11.16 12.53
N GLY A 309 0.36 -11.72 12.94
CA GLY A 309 -0.91 -11.65 12.22
C GLY A 309 -0.89 -12.25 10.81
N VAL A 310 -0.02 -13.23 10.59
CA VAL A 310 0.05 -14.05 9.37
C VAL A 310 -0.79 -15.33 9.55
N GLY A 311 -0.65 -15.98 10.71
CA GLY A 311 -1.33 -17.23 11.03
C GLY A 311 -0.75 -18.46 10.33
N THR A 312 -1.46 -19.59 10.43
CA THR A 312 -1.13 -20.82 9.69
C THR A 312 -1.41 -20.64 8.20
N VAL A 313 -0.43 -20.97 7.36
CA VAL A 313 -0.56 -20.93 5.90
C VAL A 313 -0.44 -22.33 5.33
N SER A 314 -1.34 -22.72 4.45
CA SER A 314 -1.33 -24.05 3.81
C SER A 314 -1.57 -23.98 2.31
N GLY A 315 -1.07 -24.98 1.61
CA GLY A 315 -1.23 -25.17 0.17
C GLY A 315 -1.42 -26.66 -0.15
N SER A 316 -1.96 -26.94 -1.34
CA SER A 316 -2.10 -28.30 -1.85
C SER A 316 -1.78 -28.37 -3.34
N GLY A 317 -1.25 -29.51 -3.79
CA GLY A 317 -0.80 -29.70 -5.17
C GLY A 317 -0.36 -31.15 -5.47
N SER A 318 -0.21 -31.51 -6.74
CA SER A 318 0.00 -32.92 -7.13
C SER A 318 1.47 -33.35 -7.28
N GLY A 319 2.42 -32.41 -7.17
CA GLY A 319 3.84 -32.69 -7.38
C GLY A 319 4.78 -31.59 -6.91
N ARG A 320 4.27 -30.36 -6.88
CA ARG A 320 4.85 -29.20 -6.23
C ARG A 320 3.76 -28.49 -5.42
N VAL A 321 4.13 -27.93 -4.26
CA VAL A 321 3.24 -27.17 -3.39
C VAL A 321 4.03 -26.00 -2.82
N ASP A 322 3.59 -24.77 -3.10
CA ASP A 322 4.25 -23.55 -2.65
C ASP A 322 3.39 -22.88 -1.57
N VAL A 323 4.02 -22.51 -0.46
CA VAL A 323 3.42 -21.74 0.64
C VAL A 323 4.32 -20.53 0.90
N THR A 324 3.79 -19.32 0.75
CA THR A 324 4.52 -18.07 0.99
C THR A 324 4.09 -17.46 2.31
N VAL A 325 5.07 -17.14 3.16
CA VAL A 325 4.92 -16.52 4.47
C VAL A 325 5.57 -15.13 4.44
N PRO A 326 4.78 -14.04 4.45
CA PRO A 326 5.33 -12.69 4.47
C PRO A 326 5.84 -12.32 5.86
N ILE A 327 7.13 -11.97 5.96
CA ILE A 327 7.76 -11.48 7.19
C ILE A 327 7.90 -9.96 7.09
N ASP A 328 6.94 -9.25 7.67
CA ASP A 328 6.89 -7.79 7.68
C ASP A 328 7.63 -7.22 8.91
N GLN A 329 8.75 -6.53 8.69
CA GLN A 329 9.55 -5.95 9.77
C GLN A 329 8.79 -4.89 10.57
N THR A 330 7.81 -4.21 9.97
CA THR A 330 7.02 -3.20 10.69
C THR A 330 6.11 -3.83 11.75
N ARG A 331 5.75 -5.11 11.59
CA ARG A 331 5.03 -5.87 12.63
C ARG A 331 5.90 -6.26 13.82
N LEU A 332 7.22 -6.32 13.63
CA LEU A 332 8.19 -6.46 14.73
C LEU A 332 8.38 -5.15 15.51
N GLY A 333 7.95 -4.02 14.95
CA GLY A 333 8.00 -2.72 15.61
C GLY A 333 9.37 -2.03 15.60
N ARG A 334 10.34 -2.55 14.85
CA ARG A 334 11.69 -1.99 14.64
C ARG A 334 12.38 -2.60 13.41
N ALA A 335 13.49 -2.02 12.96
CA ALA A 335 14.36 -2.66 11.98
C ALA A 335 14.92 -3.97 12.55
N ALA A 336 14.74 -5.07 11.82
CA ALA A 336 15.14 -6.39 12.25
C ALA A 336 16.54 -6.72 11.71
N GLN A 337 17.34 -7.42 12.52
CA GLN A 337 18.62 -8.00 12.10
C GLN A 337 18.70 -9.47 12.48
N ASN A 338 19.61 -10.18 11.81
CA ASN A 338 19.87 -11.60 12.05
C ASN A 338 18.56 -12.40 12.14
N VAL A 339 17.67 -12.16 11.16
CA VAL A 339 16.34 -12.76 11.15
C VAL A 339 16.49 -14.25 10.96
N SER A 340 15.97 -15.03 11.91
CA SER A 340 15.98 -16.49 11.87
C SER A 340 14.57 -17.01 12.11
N VAL A 341 14.18 -18.04 11.36
CA VAL A 341 12.83 -18.59 11.35
C VAL A 341 12.90 -20.05 11.79
N HIS A 342 12.27 -20.39 12.91
CA HIS A 342 12.02 -21.77 13.33
C HIS A 342 10.78 -22.27 12.61
N LEU A 343 10.98 -22.79 11.41
CA LEU A 343 9.92 -23.29 10.57
C LEU A 343 9.28 -24.53 11.19
N LEU A 344 8.02 -24.38 11.59
CA LEU A 344 7.18 -25.45 12.13
C LEU A 344 6.03 -25.73 11.16
N GLY A 345 5.69 -27.00 10.98
CA GLY A 345 4.59 -27.36 10.10
C GLY A 345 4.54 -28.82 9.73
N SER A 346 3.84 -29.10 8.64
CA SER A 346 3.66 -30.46 8.13
C SER A 346 3.58 -30.51 6.61
N TYR A 347 3.90 -31.67 6.06
CA TYR A 347 3.70 -31.99 4.65
C TYR A 347 3.17 -33.42 4.52
N THR A 348 2.56 -33.73 3.37
CA THR A 348 2.11 -35.10 3.10
C THR A 348 3.31 -36.05 3.02
N PRO A 349 3.41 -37.07 3.90
CA PRO A 349 4.50 -38.04 3.86
C PRO A 349 4.58 -38.73 2.49
N LEU A 350 5.81 -38.89 1.97
CA LEU A 350 6.03 -39.57 0.70
C LEU A 350 6.25 -41.08 0.92
N PRO A 351 5.74 -41.94 0.02
CA PRO A 351 6.12 -43.34 -0.05
C PRO A 351 7.65 -43.50 -0.22
N ALA A 352 8.22 -44.61 0.27
CA ALA A 352 9.67 -44.84 0.29
C ALA A 352 10.32 -44.89 -1.11
N ASP A 353 9.52 -45.11 -2.16
CA ASP A 353 9.93 -45.15 -3.57
C ASP A 353 9.81 -43.79 -4.29
N VAL A 354 9.32 -42.75 -3.61
CA VAL A 354 9.18 -41.40 -4.16
C VAL A 354 10.15 -40.44 -3.46
N GLY A 355 11.10 -39.90 -4.22
CA GLY A 355 11.97 -38.83 -3.74
C GLY A 355 11.25 -37.48 -3.66
N GLY A 356 11.69 -36.63 -2.75
CA GLY A 356 11.23 -35.24 -2.68
C GLY A 356 12.12 -34.39 -1.79
N SER A 357 11.86 -33.09 -1.80
CA SER A 357 12.57 -32.11 -0.99
C SER A 357 11.64 -30.97 -0.62
N VAL A 358 11.89 -30.36 0.54
CA VAL A 358 11.33 -29.07 0.88
C VAL A 358 12.41 -28.02 0.71
N THR A 359 12.17 -27.02 -0.10
CA THR A 359 13.10 -25.91 -0.33
C THR A 359 12.53 -24.64 0.27
N VAL A 360 13.36 -23.90 1.00
CA VAL A 360 12.98 -22.61 1.60
C VAL A 360 13.75 -21.51 0.89
N THR A 361 13.04 -20.52 0.37
CA THR A 361 13.58 -19.46 -0.50
C THR A 361 13.10 -18.07 -0.10
N VAL A 362 13.91 -17.06 -0.43
CA VAL A 362 13.51 -15.66 -0.48
C VAL A 362 13.86 -15.14 -1.86
N GLY A 363 12.84 -14.80 -2.66
CA GLY A 363 13.02 -14.56 -4.10
C GLY A 363 13.70 -15.77 -4.76
N ASP A 364 14.79 -15.51 -5.49
CA ASP A 364 15.59 -16.57 -6.15
C ASP A 364 16.65 -17.21 -5.23
N SER A 365 16.81 -16.73 -3.99
CA SER A 365 17.84 -17.20 -3.07
C SER A 365 17.36 -18.38 -2.25
N SER A 366 17.98 -19.56 -2.43
CA SER A 366 17.71 -20.75 -1.64
C SER A 366 18.40 -20.68 -0.28
N LEU A 367 17.62 -20.61 0.79
CA LEU A 367 18.12 -20.55 2.17
C LEU A 367 18.38 -21.95 2.75
N ALA A 368 17.50 -22.90 2.45
CA ALA A 368 17.62 -24.27 2.93
C ALA A 368 17.00 -25.28 1.94
N VAL A 369 17.55 -26.49 1.92
CA VAL A 369 16.95 -27.66 1.25
C VAL A 369 16.88 -28.79 2.27
N LEU A 370 15.67 -29.18 2.61
CA LEU A 370 15.36 -30.18 3.63
C LEU A 370 14.90 -31.48 2.96
N PRO A 371 15.41 -32.65 3.39
CA PRO A 371 14.90 -33.92 2.92
C PRO A 371 13.47 -34.14 3.44
N VAL A 372 12.61 -34.72 2.61
CA VAL A 372 11.32 -35.22 3.06
C VAL A 372 11.45 -36.66 3.54
N ASP A 373 10.70 -37.01 4.56
CA ASP A 373 10.67 -38.33 5.17
C ASP A 373 9.24 -38.77 5.50
N SER A 374 9.12 -39.92 6.17
CA SER A 374 7.82 -40.51 6.54
C SER A 374 7.16 -39.84 7.74
N SER A 375 7.83 -38.91 8.44
CA SER A 375 7.24 -38.19 9.57
C SER A 375 6.21 -37.16 9.12
N GLY A 376 6.38 -36.59 7.91
CA GLY A 376 5.54 -35.51 7.41
C GLY A 376 5.63 -34.21 8.21
N ARG A 377 6.73 -33.99 8.95
CA ARG A 377 6.89 -32.82 9.83
C ARG A 377 7.97 -31.87 9.31
N LEU A 378 7.70 -30.58 9.45
CA LEU A 378 8.68 -29.51 9.33
C LEU A 378 9.07 -29.03 10.73
N ASP A 379 10.37 -29.09 11.02
CA ASP A 379 10.98 -28.59 12.25
C ASP A 379 12.44 -28.26 11.93
N SER A 380 12.69 -27.02 11.49
CA SER A 380 14.02 -26.59 11.07
C SER A 380 14.22 -25.10 11.27
N TRP A 381 15.45 -24.69 11.55
CA TRP A 381 15.84 -23.28 11.58
C TRP A 381 16.37 -22.84 10.22
N VAL A 382 15.94 -21.66 9.78
CA VAL A 382 16.38 -21.03 8.54
C VAL A 382 16.75 -19.59 8.82
N ASP A 383 17.99 -19.22 8.53
CA ASP A 383 18.48 -17.85 8.65
C ASP A 383 18.23 -17.07 7.36
N ILE A 384 17.79 -15.81 7.49
CA ILE A 384 17.59 -14.88 6.37
C ILE A 384 18.78 -13.93 6.32
N PRO A 385 19.65 -14.03 5.31
CA PRO A 385 20.78 -13.12 5.16
C PRO A 385 20.32 -11.66 4.99
N PRO A 386 21.05 -10.68 5.54
CA PRO A 386 20.75 -9.26 5.36
C PRO A 386 20.66 -8.82 3.90
N SER A 387 21.39 -9.46 2.99
CA SER A 387 21.42 -9.13 1.55
C SER A 387 20.12 -9.46 0.81
N VAL A 388 19.32 -10.39 1.31
CA VAL A 388 18.02 -10.77 0.73
C VAL A 388 16.85 -10.27 1.56
N ALA A 389 17.12 -9.69 2.73
CA ALA A 389 16.10 -9.11 3.58
C ALA A 389 15.46 -7.89 2.89
N GLN A 390 14.14 -7.82 2.98
CA GLN A 390 13.33 -6.71 2.51
C GLN A 390 12.49 -6.16 3.67
N ARG A 391 11.81 -5.03 3.46
CA ARG A 391 10.83 -4.50 4.42
C ARG A 391 9.76 -5.54 4.75
N VAL A 392 9.24 -6.19 3.71
CA VAL A 392 8.43 -7.40 3.79
C VAL A 392 9.19 -8.49 3.04
N THR A 393 9.68 -9.48 3.77
CA THR A 393 10.46 -10.58 3.21
C THR A 393 9.54 -11.79 3.01
N ASP A 394 9.27 -12.13 1.74
CA ASP A 394 8.43 -13.29 1.41
C ASP A 394 9.25 -14.59 1.49
N LEU A 395 9.06 -15.34 2.57
CA LEU A 395 9.66 -16.65 2.76
C LEU A 395 8.79 -17.71 2.07
N THR A 396 9.26 -18.29 0.97
CA THR A 396 8.52 -19.32 0.24
C THR A 396 9.05 -20.70 0.57
N VAL A 397 8.16 -21.55 1.09
CA VAL A 397 8.40 -22.97 1.39
C VAL A 397 7.76 -23.80 0.27
N THR A 398 8.59 -24.56 -0.43
CA THR A 398 8.18 -25.37 -1.58
C THR A 398 8.41 -26.83 -1.28
N LEU A 399 7.35 -27.64 -1.28
CA LEU A 399 7.44 -29.10 -1.35
C LEU A 399 7.53 -29.51 -2.83
N ALA A 400 8.57 -30.22 -3.23
CA ALA A 400 8.71 -30.79 -4.57
C ALA A 400 8.94 -32.30 -4.51
N THR A 401 8.34 -33.03 -5.44
CA THR A 401 8.43 -34.51 -5.50
C THR A 401 8.89 -34.97 -6.88
N THR A 402 9.68 -36.05 -6.92
CA THR A 402 10.12 -36.68 -8.17
C THR A 402 9.08 -37.73 -8.58
N THR A 403 7.96 -37.34 -9.17
CA THR A 403 7.00 -38.33 -9.68
C THR A 403 7.46 -38.90 -11.02
N ALA A 404 7.88 -40.17 -11.03
CA ALA A 404 8.11 -40.91 -12.26
C ALA A 404 6.76 -41.32 -12.89
N GLY A 405 6.32 -40.60 -13.93
CA GLY A 405 5.45 -41.16 -14.98
C GLY A 405 3.96 -41.40 -14.68
N SER A 406 3.36 -40.84 -13.63
CA SER A 406 1.89 -40.87 -13.49
C SER A 406 1.24 -39.79 -14.37
N GLY A 407 0.27 -40.19 -15.21
CA GLY A 407 -0.43 -39.26 -16.11
C GLY A 407 -1.10 -38.11 -15.36
N CYS A 408 -1.25 -36.95 -16.01
CA CYS A 408 -1.83 -35.76 -15.39
C CYS A 408 -3.20 -36.10 -14.75
N GLY A 409 -3.36 -35.81 -13.45
CA GLY A 409 -4.59 -36.09 -12.69
C GLY A 409 -4.66 -37.46 -11.98
N THR A 410 -3.58 -38.26 -11.99
CA THR A 410 -3.54 -39.57 -11.30
C THR A 410 -2.69 -39.58 -10.01
N GLY A 411 -2.00 -38.49 -9.70
CA GLY A 411 -1.27 -38.33 -8.43
C GLY A 411 -2.18 -37.84 -7.30
N SER A 412 -2.04 -38.42 -6.11
CA SER A 412 -2.76 -37.93 -4.92
C SER A 412 -2.31 -36.51 -4.58
N SER A 413 -3.24 -35.64 -4.17
CA SER A 413 -2.91 -34.33 -3.60
C SER A 413 -1.86 -34.47 -2.50
N LYS A 414 -0.96 -33.50 -2.46
CA LYS A 414 0.04 -33.30 -1.42
C LYS A 414 -0.27 -31.97 -0.80
N ASP A 415 -0.31 -31.96 0.52
CA ASP A 415 -0.53 -30.77 1.31
C ASP A 415 0.79 -30.35 1.95
N LEU A 416 0.98 -29.04 2.09
CA LEU A 416 2.08 -28.39 2.80
C LEU A 416 1.45 -27.34 3.72
N THR A 417 1.85 -27.32 4.98
CA THR A 417 1.36 -26.37 5.98
C THR A 417 2.54 -25.81 6.77
N VAL A 418 2.56 -24.50 6.94
CA VAL A 418 3.42 -23.78 7.88
C VAL A 418 2.54 -23.29 9.02
N ASP A 419 2.84 -23.73 10.24
CA ASP A 419 2.01 -23.46 11.41
C ASP A 419 2.17 -22.02 11.89
N GLY A 420 1.07 -21.42 12.38
CA GLY A 420 1.06 -20.08 13.00
C GLY A 420 2.01 -19.94 14.20
N SER A 421 2.36 -21.06 14.84
CA SER A 421 3.34 -21.13 15.94
C SER A 421 4.80 -21.07 15.49
N THR A 422 5.08 -21.06 14.18
CA THR A 422 6.42 -20.83 13.60
C THR A 422 7.01 -19.56 14.19
N LEU A 423 8.23 -19.68 14.73
CA LEU A 423 8.89 -18.61 15.47
C LEU A 423 9.79 -17.79 14.55
N VAL A 424 9.70 -16.47 14.62
CA VAL A 424 10.61 -15.51 13.98
C VAL A 424 11.41 -14.82 15.08
N THR A 425 12.72 -14.95 15.04
CA THR A 425 13.64 -14.27 15.96
C THR A 425 14.45 -13.19 15.23
N ASN A 426 14.75 -12.09 15.91
CA ASN A 426 15.56 -11.00 15.38
C ASN A 426 16.33 -10.28 16.51
N SER A 427 17.40 -9.57 16.16
CA SER A 427 18.13 -8.68 17.07
C SER A 427 17.94 -7.19 16.73
N ALA A 428 18.07 -6.33 17.73
CA ALA A 428 18.02 -4.87 17.58
C ALA A 428 19.39 -4.22 17.29
N ASP A 429 20.49 -4.97 17.45
CA ASP A 429 21.84 -4.42 17.35
C ASP A 429 22.32 -4.33 15.90
N GLY A 430 22.64 -3.11 15.45
CA GLY A 430 23.42 -2.85 14.23
C GLY A 430 22.81 -1.83 13.26
N VAL A 431 23.37 -1.77 12.05
CA VAL A 431 22.88 -0.94 10.93
C VAL A 431 21.66 -1.60 10.27
N PRO A 432 20.52 -0.92 10.08
CA PRO A 432 19.35 -1.50 9.42
C PRO A 432 19.69 -2.16 8.08
N ALA A 433 19.21 -3.39 7.90
CA ALA A 433 19.33 -4.15 6.66
C ALA A 433 17.93 -4.63 6.21
N PRO A 434 17.45 -4.23 5.03
CA PRO A 434 18.11 -3.37 4.04
C PRO A 434 18.23 -1.91 4.52
N GLY A 435 19.22 -1.18 4.00
CA GLY A 435 19.45 0.24 4.31
C GLY A 435 18.52 1.20 3.52
N GLY A 436 18.76 2.50 3.64
CA GLY A 436 18.10 3.53 2.81
C GLY A 436 16.57 3.55 2.95
N PHE A 437 15.83 3.84 1.88
CA PHE A 437 14.36 3.84 1.87
C PHE A 437 13.74 2.49 2.22
N ALA A 438 14.43 1.39 1.94
CA ALA A 438 13.96 0.06 2.30
C ALA A 438 14.00 -0.17 3.83
N SER A 439 14.82 0.58 4.57
CA SER A 439 14.92 0.55 6.04
C SER A 439 13.80 1.28 6.78
N VAL A 440 13.06 2.16 6.11
CA VAL A 440 11.98 2.95 6.70
C VAL A 440 10.63 2.40 6.27
N PRO A 441 9.60 2.38 7.14
CA PRO A 441 9.53 3.08 8.41
C PRO A 441 10.08 2.29 9.61
N GLN A 442 10.44 1.01 9.46
CA GLN A 442 10.80 0.16 10.59
C GLN A 442 12.00 0.67 11.40
N ALA A 443 12.97 1.33 10.78
CA ALA A 443 14.09 1.97 11.49
C ALA A 443 13.69 3.23 12.28
N LEU A 444 12.47 3.73 12.10
CA LEU A 444 11.89 4.88 12.82
C LEU A 444 10.88 4.44 13.91
N MET A 445 10.69 3.13 14.10
CA MET A 445 9.67 2.57 14.98
C MET A 445 10.22 2.22 16.37
N PRO A 446 9.35 2.22 17.40
CA PRO A 446 7.96 2.69 17.38
C PRO A 446 7.86 4.22 17.52
N ARG A 447 8.87 4.87 18.10
CA ARG A 447 8.92 6.32 18.35
C ARG A 447 9.93 6.97 17.41
N VAL A 448 9.50 8.09 16.81
CA VAL A 448 10.34 8.92 15.95
C VAL A 448 10.25 10.37 16.41
N ASP A 449 11.40 11.00 16.57
CA ASP A 449 11.47 12.43 16.85
C ASP A 449 11.35 13.21 15.54
N VAL A 450 10.58 14.29 15.55
CA VAL A 450 10.27 15.10 14.36
C VAL A 450 10.72 16.52 14.65
N ALA A 451 11.63 17.04 13.84
CA ALA A 451 12.06 18.43 13.92
C ALA A 451 11.77 19.15 12.61
N MET A 452 11.36 20.41 12.73
CA MET A 452 11.13 21.31 11.61
C MET A 452 11.98 22.56 11.81
N THR A 453 12.59 23.08 10.76
CA THR A 453 13.36 24.34 10.86
C THR A 453 12.46 25.54 11.16
N GLY A 454 11.23 25.55 10.63
CA GLY A 454 10.20 26.52 10.94
C GLY A 454 9.04 25.88 11.68
N GLN A 455 8.40 26.66 12.55
CA GLN A 455 7.13 26.29 13.18
C GLN A 455 6.00 27.07 12.50
N ASP A 456 5.68 26.68 11.27
CA ASP A 456 4.64 27.29 10.46
C ASP A 456 3.73 26.23 9.79
N PHE A 457 2.70 26.72 9.11
CA PHE A 457 1.73 25.87 8.43
C PHE A 457 2.37 25.02 7.30
N ALA A 458 3.32 25.58 6.54
CA ALA A 458 3.92 24.89 5.40
C ALA A 458 4.82 23.74 5.88
N ASP A 459 5.63 23.96 6.92
CA ASP A 459 6.47 22.92 7.51
C ASP A 459 5.63 21.84 8.19
N THR A 460 4.52 22.23 8.85
CA THR A 460 3.55 21.26 9.38
C THR A 460 2.93 20.41 8.27
N GLN A 461 2.58 21.02 7.13
CA GLN A 461 2.05 20.29 5.97
C GLN A 461 3.07 19.30 5.39
N ARG A 462 4.35 19.71 5.29
CA ARG A 462 5.44 18.81 4.85
C ARG A 462 5.62 17.63 5.81
N ALA A 463 5.63 17.90 7.11
CA ALA A 463 5.73 16.88 8.15
C ALA A 463 4.56 15.88 8.09
N VAL A 464 3.31 16.37 7.98
CA VAL A 464 2.14 15.50 7.84
C VAL A 464 2.24 14.65 6.58
N THR A 465 2.58 15.25 5.43
CA THR A 465 2.66 14.51 4.16
C THR A 465 3.69 13.38 4.24
N LEU A 466 4.87 13.68 4.80
CA LEU A 466 5.95 12.70 4.98
C LEU A 466 5.56 11.59 5.96
N LEU A 467 5.07 11.94 7.15
CA LEU A 467 4.76 10.97 8.20
C LEU A 467 3.52 10.13 7.87
N ALA A 468 2.51 10.71 7.22
CA ALA A 468 1.38 9.96 6.68
C ALA A 468 1.85 8.97 5.61
N GLY A 469 2.76 9.39 4.72
CA GLY A 469 3.40 8.51 3.73
C GLY A 469 4.15 7.35 4.36
N LEU A 470 4.99 7.62 5.36
CA LEU A 470 5.72 6.60 6.13
C LEU A 470 4.78 5.66 6.89
N GLN A 471 3.69 6.17 7.47
CA GLN A 471 2.71 5.34 8.16
C GLN A 471 2.02 4.33 7.22
N ARG A 472 1.79 4.67 5.94
CA ARG A 472 1.21 3.73 4.95
C ARG A 472 2.08 2.51 4.72
N LEU A 473 3.37 2.63 4.97
CA LEU A 473 4.33 1.55 4.81
C LEU A 473 4.42 0.66 6.07
N SER A 474 3.68 0.98 7.14
CA SER A 474 3.76 0.33 8.43
C SER A 474 2.45 -0.35 8.82
N ALA A 475 2.55 -1.58 9.31
CA ALA A 475 1.44 -2.31 9.91
C ALA A 475 1.13 -1.85 11.35
N LEU A 476 2.10 -1.27 12.07
CA LEU A 476 1.93 -0.72 13.42
C LEU A 476 1.97 0.82 13.42
N PRO A 477 1.36 1.47 14.42
CA PRO A 477 1.38 2.92 14.51
C PRO A 477 2.78 3.48 14.78
N LEU A 478 3.18 4.48 14.01
CA LEU A 478 4.27 5.38 14.34
C LEU A 478 3.84 6.28 15.51
N ALA A 479 4.76 6.56 16.42
CA ALA A 479 4.60 7.51 17.50
C ALA A 479 5.50 8.74 17.26
N PRO A 480 5.14 9.63 16.31
CA PRO A 480 5.89 10.85 16.06
C PRO A 480 5.81 11.79 17.27
N GLN A 481 6.94 12.38 17.64
CA GLN A 481 7.04 13.40 18.68
C GLN A 481 7.74 14.62 18.14
N LEU A 482 7.06 15.77 18.20
CA LEU A 482 7.65 17.02 17.75
C LEU A 482 8.65 17.50 18.79
N VAL A 483 9.89 17.74 18.38
CA VAL A 483 11.00 18.16 19.24
C VAL A 483 11.78 19.30 18.57
N SER A 484 12.71 19.92 19.30
CA SER A 484 13.57 20.95 18.72
C SER A 484 14.66 20.35 17.81
N MET A 485 15.23 21.18 16.94
CA MET A 485 16.38 20.77 16.12
C MET A 485 17.60 20.42 16.99
N ASP A 486 17.78 21.09 18.13
CA ASP A 486 18.86 20.81 19.09
C ASP A 486 18.68 19.45 19.76
N ASP A 487 17.43 19.09 20.11
CA ASP A 487 17.12 17.76 20.66
C ASP A 487 17.44 16.65 19.65
N VAL A 488 17.13 16.86 18.36
CA VAL A 488 17.53 15.92 17.31
C VAL A 488 19.05 15.88 17.17
N ALA A 489 19.73 17.02 17.17
CA ALA A 489 21.18 17.06 17.02
C ALA A 489 21.92 16.36 18.18
N GLY A 490 21.36 16.42 19.39
CA GLY A 490 21.94 15.86 20.62
C GLY A 490 21.50 14.43 20.97
N GLY A 491 20.27 14.03 20.63
CA GLY A 491 19.67 12.77 21.07
C GLY A 491 19.98 11.55 20.20
N ASP A 492 19.62 10.36 20.68
CA ASP A 492 19.90 9.07 20.01
C ASP A 492 18.66 8.44 19.36
N ALA A 493 17.47 9.04 19.53
CA ALA A 493 16.25 8.56 18.91
C ALA A 493 16.31 8.71 17.37
N PRO A 494 15.70 7.79 16.60
CA PRO A 494 15.49 7.97 15.17
C PRO A 494 14.72 9.27 14.91
N ALA A 495 15.04 9.95 13.81
CA ALA A 495 14.51 11.28 13.55
C ALA A 495 14.01 11.49 12.12
N VAL A 496 13.00 12.34 11.99
CA VAL A 496 12.55 12.94 10.73
C VAL A 496 12.79 14.44 10.80
N VAL A 497 13.58 14.97 9.88
CA VAL A 497 13.93 16.39 9.83
C VAL A 497 13.34 17.04 8.59
N ILE A 498 12.54 18.08 8.80
CA ILE A 498 12.02 18.95 7.74
C ILE A 498 12.87 20.22 7.71
N SER A 499 13.67 20.37 6.67
CA SER A 499 14.56 21.52 6.46
C SER A 499 14.41 22.06 5.04
N PRO A 500 13.29 22.75 4.74
CA PRO A 500 13.03 23.35 3.43
C PRO A 500 14.16 24.24 2.91
N SER A 501 14.94 24.90 3.76
CA SER A 501 16.07 25.74 3.33
C SER A 501 17.38 24.97 3.14
N GLY A 502 17.46 23.72 3.60
CA GLY A 502 18.68 22.91 3.58
C GLY A 502 19.61 23.12 4.78
N THR A 503 19.25 23.98 5.74
CA THR A 503 20.03 24.19 6.96
C THR A 503 19.87 22.99 7.90
N LEU A 504 20.96 22.30 8.21
CA LEU A 504 20.98 21.11 9.06
C LEU A 504 22.05 21.24 10.15
N PRO A 505 21.87 20.60 11.31
CA PRO A 505 22.95 20.43 12.29
C PRO A 505 24.16 19.70 11.70
N ASP A 506 25.37 20.09 12.08
CA ASP A 506 26.62 19.45 11.64
C ASP A 506 26.70 17.96 11.99
N SER A 507 25.92 17.50 12.97
CA SER A 507 25.83 16.09 13.35
C SER A 507 25.10 15.22 12.32
N ILE A 508 24.37 15.83 11.37
CA ILE A 508 23.60 15.12 10.35
C ILE A 508 24.33 15.23 9.01
N THR A 509 24.94 14.13 8.58
CA THR A 509 25.57 14.05 7.25
C THR A 509 24.63 13.34 6.27
N LEU A 510 24.34 13.99 5.15
CA LEU A 510 23.50 13.43 4.09
C LEU A 510 24.33 12.68 3.03
N PRO A 511 23.78 11.60 2.43
CA PRO A 511 24.42 10.89 1.32
C PRO A 511 24.68 11.76 0.09
N LEU A 512 23.74 12.64 -0.28
CA LEU A 512 23.88 13.63 -1.35
C LEU A 512 24.00 15.03 -0.74
N ARG A 513 25.11 15.71 -1.04
CA ARG A 513 25.41 17.08 -0.62
C ARG A 513 25.75 17.97 -1.81
N ARG A 514 25.57 19.27 -1.65
CA ARG A 514 26.04 20.28 -2.60
C ARG A 514 27.30 20.95 -2.06
N SER A 515 28.34 20.99 -2.88
CA SER A 515 29.58 21.71 -2.63
C SER A 515 29.75 22.83 -3.66
N GLY A 516 29.72 24.08 -3.19
CA GLY A 516 29.62 25.24 -4.06
C GLY A 516 28.29 25.31 -4.82
N SER A 517 28.24 25.99 -5.96
CA SER A 517 26.99 26.25 -6.68
C SER A 517 26.61 25.19 -7.72
N THR A 518 27.57 24.37 -8.16
CA THR A 518 27.39 23.47 -9.31
C THR A 518 27.82 22.04 -9.05
N THR A 519 28.48 21.74 -7.93
CA THR A 519 29.00 20.41 -7.66
C THR A 519 28.11 19.71 -6.64
N PHE A 520 27.77 18.47 -6.95
CA PHE A 520 27.14 17.52 -6.04
C PHE A 520 28.15 16.48 -5.61
N ASP A 521 28.25 16.22 -4.32
CA ASP A 521 29.08 15.17 -3.75
C ASP A 521 28.17 14.06 -3.23
N VAL A 522 28.46 12.83 -3.65
CA VAL A 522 27.76 11.63 -3.23
C VAL A 522 28.73 10.75 -2.45
N GLY A 523 28.38 10.42 -1.21
CA GLY A 523 29.16 9.51 -0.36
C GLY A 523 28.24 8.50 0.32
N GLY A 524 28.70 7.27 0.42
CA GLY A 524 28.00 6.23 1.18
C GLY A 524 28.23 6.40 2.69
N PRO A 525 27.36 5.84 3.54
CA PRO A 525 27.59 5.80 4.99
C PRO A 525 28.95 5.16 5.30
N GLY A 526 29.89 5.93 5.86
CA GLY A 526 31.21 5.43 6.26
C GLY A 526 32.25 5.27 5.14
N SER A 527 31.99 5.73 3.90
CA SER A 527 33.00 5.69 2.83
C SER A 527 33.85 6.97 2.79
N GLU A 528 35.18 6.84 2.75
CA GLU A 528 36.09 7.95 2.44
C GLU A 528 36.06 8.35 0.96
N ALA A 529 35.49 7.50 0.10
CA ALA A 529 35.34 7.74 -1.33
C ALA A 529 34.08 8.58 -1.60
N GLU A 530 34.26 9.82 -2.06
CA GLU A 530 33.19 10.68 -2.53
C GLU A 530 33.22 10.76 -4.06
N THR A 531 32.06 10.63 -4.68
CA THR A 531 31.89 10.87 -6.13
C THR A 531 31.31 12.25 -6.34
N SER A 532 32.05 13.11 -7.02
CA SER A 532 31.61 14.47 -7.36
C SER A 532 31.05 14.55 -8.78
N LEU A 533 29.90 15.19 -8.93
CA LEU A 533 29.28 15.54 -10.21
C LEU A 533 29.19 17.07 -10.32
N THR A 534 29.94 17.67 -11.24
CA THR A 534 29.84 19.10 -11.54
C THR A 534 28.90 19.35 -12.72
N LEU A 535 27.90 20.19 -12.52
CA LEU A 535 26.98 20.65 -13.58
C LEU A 535 27.50 21.91 -14.27
N ASP A 536 27.05 22.13 -15.51
CA ASP A 536 27.34 23.35 -16.27
C ASP A 536 26.73 24.63 -15.64
N GLY A 537 25.83 24.49 -14.67
CA GLY A 537 25.17 25.60 -13.98
C GLY A 537 24.41 25.16 -12.73
N ALA A 538 24.09 26.13 -11.87
CA ALA A 538 23.35 25.89 -10.64
C ALA A 538 21.91 25.45 -10.96
N VAL A 539 21.45 24.40 -10.28
CA VAL A 539 20.10 23.85 -10.45
C VAL A 539 19.44 23.80 -9.07
N PRO A 540 18.34 24.54 -8.83
CA PRO A 540 17.54 24.36 -7.63
C PRO A 540 17.03 22.91 -7.54
N TYR A 541 17.09 22.33 -6.34
CA TYR A 541 16.64 20.95 -6.14
C TYR A 541 16.01 20.78 -4.76
N GLY A 542 15.15 19.77 -4.67
CA GLY A 542 14.68 19.20 -3.42
C GLY A 542 15.25 17.80 -3.27
N SER A 543 15.32 17.31 -2.03
CA SER A 543 15.65 15.93 -1.76
C SER A 543 14.92 15.38 -0.55
N LEU A 544 14.54 14.12 -0.62
CA LEU A 544 14.24 13.31 0.55
C LEU A 544 15.36 12.27 0.65
N GLN A 545 16.02 12.17 1.80
CA GLN A 545 17.18 11.28 1.97
C GLN A 545 17.05 10.48 3.26
N VAL A 546 17.56 9.25 3.25
CA VAL A 546 17.68 8.41 4.46
C VAL A 546 19.17 8.28 4.77
N ALA A 547 19.56 8.71 5.96
CA ALA A 547 20.94 8.64 6.44
C ALA A 547 21.02 7.75 7.69
N TYR A 548 22.14 7.07 7.87
CA TYR A 548 22.47 6.38 9.11
C TYR A 548 23.55 7.17 9.84
N ASP A 549 23.23 7.69 11.03
CA ASP A 549 24.19 8.33 11.93
C ASP A 549 24.92 7.22 12.69
N SER A 550 26.11 6.86 12.22
CA SER A 550 26.92 5.80 12.83
C SER A 550 27.46 6.18 14.20
N ALA A 551 27.59 7.47 14.52
CA ALA A 551 28.07 7.92 15.83
C ALA A 551 27.00 7.69 16.91
N ARG A 552 25.72 7.81 16.54
CA ARG A 552 24.58 7.60 17.44
C ARG A 552 23.79 6.31 17.20
N GLN A 553 24.19 5.52 16.20
CA GLN A 553 23.54 4.26 15.80
C GLN A 553 22.04 4.42 15.53
N ARG A 554 21.67 5.43 14.72
CA ARG A 554 20.26 5.73 14.43
C ARG A 554 20.02 6.09 12.97
N THR A 555 18.77 5.92 12.53
CA THR A 555 18.31 6.37 11.21
C THR A 555 17.72 7.77 11.28
N VAL A 556 18.07 8.60 10.31
CA VAL A 556 17.52 9.95 10.13
C VAL A 556 16.97 10.08 8.71
N VAL A 557 15.70 10.45 8.60
CA VAL A 557 15.08 10.83 7.32
C VAL A 557 15.08 12.34 7.22
N VAL A 558 15.64 12.89 6.15
CA VAL A 558 15.74 14.33 5.95
C VAL A 558 15.03 14.74 4.67
N ALA A 559 14.03 15.60 4.82
CA ALA A 559 13.32 16.26 3.74
C ALA A 559 13.84 17.69 3.62
N SER A 560 14.64 17.96 2.60
CA SER A 560 15.35 19.22 2.45
C SER A 560 15.39 19.72 1.01
N SER A 561 15.96 20.92 0.82
CA SER A 561 16.22 21.48 -0.49
C SER A 561 17.48 22.37 -0.43
N ASP A 562 17.93 22.90 -1.57
CA ASP A 562 18.96 23.93 -1.60
C ASP A 562 18.33 25.31 -1.71
N ASP A 563 17.81 25.81 -0.58
CA ASP A 563 17.07 27.08 -0.50
C ASP A 563 15.94 27.21 -1.54
N ALA A 564 15.34 26.07 -1.91
CA ALA A 564 14.32 25.91 -2.94
C ALA A 564 13.12 25.10 -2.41
N PRO A 565 12.39 25.59 -1.38
CA PRO A 565 11.29 24.85 -0.74
C PRO A 565 10.23 24.31 -1.72
N GLY A 566 9.95 25.04 -2.81
CA GLY A 566 9.00 24.60 -3.82
C GLY A 566 9.44 23.34 -4.60
N GLU A 567 10.74 23.02 -4.62
CA GLU A 567 11.26 21.77 -5.19
C GLU A 567 11.01 20.60 -4.23
N LEU A 568 11.15 20.82 -2.92
CA LEU A 568 10.78 19.85 -1.90
C LEU A 568 9.27 19.58 -1.92
N ASP A 569 8.46 20.64 -1.98
CA ASP A 569 6.99 20.51 -2.06
C ASP A 569 6.56 19.70 -3.29
N ARG A 570 7.28 19.81 -4.40
CA ARG A 570 7.03 19.00 -5.59
C ARG A 570 7.30 17.53 -5.37
N ILE A 571 8.39 17.17 -4.66
CA ILE A 571 8.68 15.78 -4.30
C ILE A 571 7.57 15.22 -3.42
N LEU A 572 7.17 15.95 -2.38
CA LEU A 572 6.13 15.50 -1.46
C LEU A 572 4.76 15.38 -2.14
N THR A 573 4.42 16.33 -3.02
CA THR A 573 3.19 16.27 -3.85
C THR A 573 3.24 15.09 -4.81
N TRP A 574 4.41 14.80 -5.41
CA TRP A 574 4.59 13.63 -6.27
C TRP A 574 4.41 12.33 -5.47
N LEU A 575 4.94 12.23 -4.25
CA LEU A 575 4.74 11.08 -3.38
C LEU A 575 3.27 10.89 -2.96
N ASP A 576 2.56 11.97 -2.63
CA ASP A 576 1.16 11.91 -2.18
C ASP A 576 0.15 11.63 -3.33
N ALA A 577 0.50 11.96 -4.57
CA ALA A 577 -0.37 11.73 -5.72
C ALA A 577 -0.70 10.24 -5.93
N ASP A 578 0.27 9.36 -5.71
CA ASP A 578 0.14 7.91 -5.82
C ASP A 578 0.84 7.20 -4.64
N PRO A 579 0.06 6.64 -3.68
CA PRO A 579 0.60 5.91 -2.54
C PRO A 579 1.56 4.77 -2.92
N GLY A 580 1.43 4.18 -4.12
CA GLY A 580 2.33 3.13 -4.59
C GLY A 580 3.78 3.58 -4.76
N ARG A 581 4.03 4.90 -4.93
CA ARG A 581 5.37 5.45 -5.10
C ARG A 581 6.24 5.27 -3.87
N TRP A 582 5.65 5.32 -2.67
CA TRP A 582 6.37 5.06 -1.41
C TRP A 582 6.92 3.64 -1.33
N PHE A 583 6.17 2.65 -1.83
CA PHE A 583 6.61 1.25 -1.88
C PHE A 583 7.70 1.02 -2.93
N GLY A 584 7.71 1.82 -4.00
CA GLY A 584 8.70 1.74 -5.07
C GLY A 584 10.00 2.51 -4.82
N LEU A 585 10.15 3.20 -3.69
CA LEU A 585 11.40 3.90 -3.36
C LEU A 585 12.53 2.91 -3.10
N SER A 586 13.68 3.17 -3.71
CA SER A 586 14.90 2.37 -3.61
C SER A 586 16.11 3.27 -3.37
N GLY A 587 17.24 2.69 -2.95
CA GLY A 587 18.40 3.48 -2.55
C GLY A 587 18.12 4.32 -1.30
N ASP A 588 18.78 5.46 -1.18
CA ASP A 588 18.78 6.32 0.01
C ASP A 588 18.59 7.82 -0.30
N VAL A 589 18.49 8.19 -1.58
CA VAL A 589 18.29 9.57 -2.03
C VAL A 589 17.17 9.63 -3.07
N LEU A 590 16.12 10.39 -2.79
CA LEU A 590 15.11 10.79 -3.75
C LEU A 590 15.37 12.24 -4.15
N PHE A 591 15.84 12.46 -5.38
CA PHE A 591 16.22 13.76 -5.89
C PHE A 591 15.14 14.32 -6.83
N GLY A 592 14.78 15.59 -6.65
CA GLY A 592 13.82 16.28 -7.51
C GLY A 592 14.34 17.63 -7.98
N SER A 593 14.03 17.99 -9.23
CA SER A 593 14.37 19.29 -9.82
C SER A 593 13.29 19.74 -10.80
N ALA A 594 13.34 21.01 -11.22
CA ALA A 594 12.35 21.60 -12.12
C ALA A 594 12.21 20.85 -13.45
N GLY A 595 10.95 20.55 -13.82
CA GLY A 595 10.59 20.01 -15.13
C GLY A 595 10.88 18.52 -15.33
N ARG A 596 11.13 17.75 -14.26
CA ARG A 596 11.32 16.30 -14.29
C ARG A 596 10.68 15.64 -13.08
N ASP A 597 10.30 14.38 -13.24
CA ASP A 597 9.86 13.55 -12.11
C ASP A 597 11.04 13.25 -11.18
N PRO A 598 10.79 13.13 -9.86
CA PRO A 598 11.81 12.70 -8.91
C PRO A 598 12.44 11.35 -9.27
N ILE A 599 13.72 11.18 -8.95
CA ILE A 599 14.49 9.96 -9.20
C ILE A 599 15.06 9.40 -7.90
N SER A 600 14.96 8.08 -7.73
CA SER A 600 15.60 7.34 -6.64
C SER A 600 17.04 6.98 -6.99
N LEU A 601 17.96 7.19 -6.08
CA LEU A 601 19.40 6.98 -6.22
C LEU A 601 19.93 6.20 -5.00
N SER A 602 20.91 5.34 -5.26
CA SER A 602 21.70 4.65 -4.23
C SER A 602 23.07 5.32 -4.14
N SER A 603 23.41 5.90 -2.98
CA SER A 603 24.71 6.50 -2.74
C SER A 603 25.83 5.46 -2.81
N ALA A 604 25.58 4.22 -2.37
CA ALA A 604 26.54 3.12 -2.45
C ALA A 604 26.87 2.74 -3.90
N ASP A 605 25.84 2.62 -4.75
CA ASP A 605 26.00 2.29 -6.18
C ASP A 605 26.78 3.40 -6.89
N LEU A 606 26.46 4.66 -6.57
CA LEU A 606 27.11 5.84 -7.14
C LEU A 606 28.56 6.00 -6.67
N ALA A 607 28.86 5.64 -5.42
CA ALA A 607 30.21 5.65 -4.87
C ALA A 607 31.07 4.45 -5.34
N GLY A 608 30.50 3.51 -6.10
CA GLY A 608 31.21 2.35 -6.62
C GLY A 608 31.56 1.30 -5.55
N VAL A 609 30.85 1.30 -4.42
CA VAL A 609 31.01 0.30 -3.35
C VAL A 609 30.28 -0.96 -3.79
N VAL A 610 30.97 -1.84 -4.51
CA VAL A 610 30.48 -3.20 -4.80
C VAL A 610 30.75 -4.05 -3.57
N ASP A 611 29.72 -4.61 -2.94
CA ASP A 611 29.88 -5.61 -1.88
C ASP A 611 30.72 -6.77 -2.43
N GLU A 612 31.92 -6.97 -1.85
CA GLU A 612 32.91 -7.93 -2.34
C GLU A 612 32.50 -9.41 -2.12
N LYS A 613 31.25 -9.67 -1.73
CA LYS A 613 30.71 -11.01 -1.45
C LYS A 613 29.85 -11.62 -2.56
N ASP A 614 29.51 -10.87 -3.61
CA ASP A 614 28.76 -11.41 -4.76
C ASP A 614 29.65 -11.89 -5.93
N VAL A 615 30.96 -12.05 -5.71
CA VAL A 615 31.87 -12.69 -6.68
C VAL A 615 32.39 -14.02 -6.15
N ALA A 616 31.49 -14.87 -5.66
CA ALA A 616 31.82 -16.25 -5.33
C ALA A 616 30.71 -17.25 -5.71
N ALA A 617 30.15 -17.15 -6.92
CA ALA A 617 29.31 -18.21 -7.46
C ALA A 617 29.27 -18.24 -9.00
N THR A 618 30.40 -18.40 -9.68
CA THR A 618 30.43 -19.08 -10.99
C THR A 618 31.82 -19.62 -11.32
N GLU A 619 32.26 -20.66 -10.62
CA GLU A 619 33.19 -21.62 -11.23
C GLU A 619 32.38 -22.79 -11.78
N SER A 620 32.06 -22.73 -13.08
CA SER A 620 32.07 -23.92 -13.94
C SER A 620 31.86 -23.53 -15.41
N GLY A 621 32.95 -23.65 -16.18
CA GLY A 621 32.89 -24.11 -17.57
C GLY A 621 32.76 -23.07 -18.69
N SER A 622 33.90 -22.85 -19.36
CA SER A 622 34.05 -22.71 -20.82
C SER A 622 34.64 -21.38 -21.33
N THR A 623 35.94 -21.44 -21.62
CA THR A 623 36.72 -20.75 -22.65
C THR A 623 36.10 -19.51 -23.32
N SER A 624 36.60 -18.30 -23.02
CA SER A 624 37.26 -17.41 -24.00
C SER A 624 37.50 -15.96 -23.51
N ASN A 625 38.77 -15.57 -23.57
CA ASN A 625 39.36 -14.24 -23.80
C ASN A 625 39.10 -13.07 -22.80
N PRO A 626 40.11 -12.63 -22.02
CA PRO A 626 39.99 -11.52 -21.05
C PRO A 626 39.84 -10.11 -21.65
N LEU A 627 39.83 -9.98 -22.99
CA LEU A 627 39.70 -8.69 -23.68
C LEU A 627 38.23 -8.25 -23.86
N VAL A 628 37.27 -9.18 -23.93
CA VAL A 628 35.85 -8.87 -24.18
C VAL A 628 35.18 -8.30 -22.93
N ARG A 629 35.62 -8.72 -21.73
CA ARG A 629 35.07 -8.28 -20.45
C ARG A 629 35.39 -6.81 -20.11
N LYS A 630 36.51 -6.27 -20.63
CA LYS A 630 36.84 -4.84 -20.48
C LYS A 630 36.11 -3.92 -21.47
N ILE A 631 35.62 -4.45 -22.59
CA ILE A 631 34.93 -3.66 -23.63
C ILE A 631 33.44 -3.48 -23.30
N PHE A 632 32.79 -4.46 -22.67
CA PHE A 632 31.36 -4.35 -22.33
C PHE A 632 31.07 -3.45 -21.11
N ALA A 633 31.97 -3.36 -20.13
CA ALA A 633 31.80 -2.48 -18.96
C ALA A 633 32.10 -0.99 -19.26
N ALA A 634 32.93 -0.69 -20.26
CA ALA A 634 33.21 0.68 -20.69
C ALA A 634 32.27 1.18 -21.81
N GLY A 635 31.56 0.27 -22.50
CA GLY A 635 30.68 0.62 -23.63
C GLY A 635 29.28 1.10 -23.24
N ALA A 636 28.72 0.60 -22.14
CA ALA A 636 27.34 0.91 -21.73
C ALA A 636 27.20 2.32 -21.12
N SER A 637 28.22 2.80 -20.41
CA SER A 637 28.25 4.13 -19.79
C SER A 637 28.53 5.26 -20.80
N LEU A 638 29.34 5.00 -21.82
CA LEU A 638 29.59 5.97 -22.91
C LEU A 638 28.38 6.14 -23.85
N LEU A 639 27.55 5.11 -24.04
CA LEU A 639 26.34 5.19 -24.87
C LEU A 639 25.21 6.00 -24.20
N LEU A 640 25.07 5.92 -22.88
CA LEU A 640 24.08 6.73 -22.13
C LEU A 640 24.44 8.21 -22.10
N VAL A 641 25.72 8.55 -21.88
CA VAL A 641 26.18 9.95 -21.92
C VAL A 641 26.08 10.52 -23.34
N ALA A 642 26.44 9.75 -24.38
CA ALA A 642 26.30 10.18 -25.76
C ALA A 642 24.82 10.39 -26.17
N ALA A 643 23.90 9.56 -25.69
CA ALA A 643 22.45 9.72 -25.94
C ALA A 643 21.89 10.98 -25.27
N VAL A 644 22.33 11.28 -24.05
CA VAL A 644 21.92 12.50 -23.32
C VAL A 644 22.47 13.76 -23.98
N VAL A 645 23.74 13.75 -24.42
CA VAL A 645 24.34 14.88 -25.14
C VAL A 645 23.68 15.08 -26.52
N ALA A 646 23.38 14.01 -27.25
CA ALA A 646 22.70 14.10 -28.55
C ALA A 646 21.27 14.65 -28.40
N ALA A 647 20.53 14.26 -27.36
CA ALA A 647 19.19 14.79 -27.08
C ALA A 647 19.22 16.30 -26.76
N VAL A 648 20.22 16.77 -25.99
CA VAL A 648 20.38 18.19 -25.65
C VAL A 648 20.73 19.03 -26.89
N VAL A 649 21.58 18.53 -27.79
CA VAL A 649 21.97 19.24 -29.02
C VAL A 649 20.80 19.35 -30.00
N VAL A 650 20.00 18.29 -30.18
CA VAL A 650 18.83 18.31 -31.08
C VAL A 650 17.73 19.24 -30.57
N ILE A 651 17.54 19.32 -29.24
CA ILE A 651 16.54 20.20 -28.63
C ILE A 651 16.98 21.68 -28.70
N ARG A 652 18.28 21.97 -28.56
CA ARG A 652 18.81 23.34 -28.73
C ARG A 652 18.86 23.78 -30.20
N GLY A 653 19.10 22.86 -31.14
CA GLY A 653 19.10 23.14 -32.58
C GLY A 653 17.73 23.51 -33.15
N ARG A 654 16.64 22.98 -32.57
CA ARG A 654 15.26 23.28 -33.01
C ARG A 654 14.68 24.61 -32.48
N ARG A 655 15.40 25.33 -31.61
CA ARG A 655 14.94 26.63 -31.06
C ARG A 655 15.64 27.86 -31.66
N ARG A 656 16.34 27.71 -32.79
CA ARG A 656 16.87 28.86 -33.54
C ARG A 656 16.43 28.78 -35.01
N THR A 657 15.30 29.40 -35.30
CA THR A 657 14.95 29.84 -36.65
C THR A 657 14.61 31.34 -36.55
N PRO A 658 15.19 32.21 -37.39
CA PRO A 658 15.25 33.66 -37.18
C PRO A 658 13.96 34.40 -37.61
N PRO A 659 13.75 35.65 -37.11
CA PRO A 659 12.70 36.53 -37.62
C PRO A 659 13.09 37.12 -38.97
N GLY A 660 12.25 36.92 -39.99
CA GLY A 660 12.34 37.57 -41.30
C GLY A 660 11.34 38.71 -41.46
N GLU A 661 11.84 39.92 -41.25
CA GLU A 661 11.60 41.19 -41.95
C GLU A 661 10.35 41.40 -42.86
N SER A 662 9.47 42.31 -42.40
CA SER A 662 8.96 43.55 -43.05
C SER A 662 8.52 43.60 -44.55
N THR A 663 7.27 44.09 -44.70
CA THR A 663 6.72 45.09 -45.66
C THR A 663 6.24 44.76 -47.09
N ALA A 664 5.04 45.32 -47.36
CA ALA A 664 4.56 46.00 -48.58
C ALA A 664 3.72 45.23 -49.63
N SER A 665 2.39 45.17 -49.42
CA SER A 665 1.33 45.83 -50.22
C SER A 665 -0.05 45.44 -49.72
#